data_AF-A0A2J7RAM0-F1
#
_entry.id   AF-A0A2J7RAM0-F1
#
_cell.length_a   1.000
_cell.length_b   1.000
_cell.length_c   1.000
_cell.angle_alpha   90.00
_cell.angle_beta   90.00
_cell.angle_gamma   90.00
#
_symmetry.space_group_name_H-M   'P 1'
#
loop_
_entity.id
_entity.type
_entity.pdbx_description
1 polymer ?
#
loop_
_entity_poly.entity_id
_entity_poly.type
_entity_poly.pdbx_seq_one_letter_code
_entity_poly.pdbx_strand_id
1 'polypeptide(L)'
;MLRLILVNKAGIGFLCLLSSVSSGQDYGFHQPSDFGSSKLRFPSSQSYYGADFSGFFGGHGGRRPAHQFPSFSGSGYFGGPGFGICDSPIAPCTQGKYRTYDGSCNNLGNPRLGVANSPYGRLLPPKYSDGLQAPPVSVTGHNLTSARQISAILFPDAKAPDPKWTLALMQYGQIITHDMSLAAGTTQGKAHTTMCCTPDLRAALPEDTRNPACFPIDIPDHDPVFSEAGIRCMEFVRTTNDISQGCNSGNKAAEQISAVTHYLDSSNVYGSSQQGADARREFQGGRLSVELKHGRQFPPPNNNKSAVCDHLSEEEACYLTGDIRANQNPQLTVFQILQLREHNRLAGELARINPHWDDERLYQEARKIAIAEHQAVTYYEWLPIILGRENTDRNGLTYNTQDFTYDYKENVDPSVLNDHATAAFRFFHTNIAGFLRLFDEHRSSYEALRLSDHFNRPQIIEEGNNFDDLARGMHTQPQESSDKFFTTEITWFLFRNGRSLGQDLRAIDIQRARDHGLASYNHYREYCGLPKAHSFEDFADLIDPESVQKLSYLYHHPDDVEFTVGGSLEAIVPGTLVGPTFLCIITEQFYRTRVGDRFFFENGVKDTSFTLEQVNEIRRGSISRLICDNADDVKSMQPRGFEQISQDNPVVPCSLIPAPSLEPWREIRQGEHTASQPQAVDHEFTFPFFFKK
;
A
#
# COMPACT_ATOMS: atom_id res chain seq x y z
N MET A 1 -44.62 -27.67 11.91
CA MET A 1 -43.89 -28.91 11.58
C MET A 1 -44.28 -29.31 10.15
N LEU A 2 -43.34 -29.19 9.21
CA LEU A 2 -43.38 -29.59 7.79
C LEU A 2 -44.69 -29.44 6.98
N ARG A 3 -44.71 -28.54 5.98
CA ARG A 3 -44.70 -28.86 4.52
C ARG A 3 -45.12 -27.68 3.64
N LEU A 4 -44.65 -27.76 2.38
CA LEU A 4 -45.22 -27.27 1.11
C LEU A 4 -44.98 -25.81 0.71
N ILE A 5 -44.13 -25.61 -0.31
CA ILE A 5 -44.43 -24.68 -1.41
C ILE A 5 -44.13 -25.35 -2.76
N LEU A 6 -45.09 -25.19 -3.66
CA LEU A 6 -45.28 -25.81 -4.97
C LEU A 6 -44.41 -25.22 -6.08
N VAL A 7 -44.08 -26.09 -7.03
CA VAL A 7 -43.67 -25.80 -8.40
C VAL A 7 -44.90 -25.40 -9.22
N ASN A 8 -44.77 -24.42 -10.12
CA ASN A 8 -45.64 -24.32 -11.28
C ASN A 8 -44.86 -23.89 -12.54
N LYS A 9 -45.10 -24.61 -13.64
CA LYS A 9 -44.57 -24.44 -14.99
C LYS A 9 -45.71 -24.04 -15.94
N ALA A 10 -45.30 -23.48 -17.10
CA ALA A 10 -46.01 -23.30 -18.38
C ALA A 10 -46.83 -22.01 -18.52
N GLY A 11 -46.82 -21.30 -19.66
CA GLY A 11 -46.24 -21.64 -20.96
C GLY A 11 -46.30 -20.54 -22.02
N ILE A 12 -45.74 -20.92 -23.16
CA ILE A 12 -45.48 -20.31 -24.48
C ILE A 12 -46.62 -19.47 -25.09
N GLY A 13 -46.24 -18.39 -25.79
CA GLY A 13 -47.04 -17.72 -26.81
C GLY A 13 -46.18 -16.86 -27.76
N PHE A 14 -46.04 -17.32 -29.00
CA PHE A 14 -45.26 -16.73 -30.11
C PHE A 14 -46.16 -15.77 -30.91
N LEU A 15 -45.67 -14.57 -31.30
CA LEU A 15 -46.16 -13.86 -32.50
C LEU A 15 -45.22 -12.72 -32.92
N CYS A 16 -44.66 -12.84 -34.12
CA CYS A 16 -44.00 -11.77 -34.88
C CYS A 16 -45.05 -10.79 -35.44
N LEU A 17 -44.71 -9.50 -35.55
CA LEU A 17 -44.85 -8.67 -36.75
C LEU A 17 -44.31 -7.23 -36.55
N LEU A 18 -43.27 -6.94 -37.34
CA LEU A 18 -42.83 -5.70 -38.01
C LEU A 18 -43.33 -4.29 -37.61
N SER A 19 -42.34 -3.44 -37.35
CA SER A 19 -42.09 -2.05 -37.84
C SER A 19 -43.09 -0.92 -37.58
N SER A 20 -42.64 0.12 -36.85
CA SER A 20 -42.44 1.49 -37.37
C SER A 20 -41.97 2.48 -36.29
N VAL A 21 -40.81 3.11 -36.54
CA VAL A 21 -40.43 4.52 -36.33
C VAL A 21 -41.29 5.38 -35.38
N SER A 22 -40.70 5.96 -34.32
CA SER A 22 -40.78 7.40 -33.98
C SER A 22 -39.96 7.77 -32.74
N SER A 23 -39.03 8.71 -32.94
CA SER A 23 -38.60 9.84 -32.08
C SER A 23 -38.21 9.60 -30.61
N GLY A 24 -36.93 9.86 -30.33
CA GLY A 24 -36.41 10.15 -28.99
C GLY A 24 -36.80 11.53 -28.47
N GLN A 25 -36.70 11.69 -27.15
CA GLN A 25 -36.67 12.97 -26.47
C GLN A 25 -35.39 13.07 -25.65
N ASP A 26 -34.50 13.96 -26.11
CA ASP A 26 -33.35 14.47 -25.40
C ASP A 26 -33.80 15.44 -24.29
N TYR A 27 -33.21 15.31 -23.10
CA TYR A 27 -33.19 16.37 -22.11
C TYR A 27 -31.89 17.18 -22.29
N GLY A 28 -32.01 18.34 -22.93
CA GLY A 28 -30.94 19.30 -23.12
C GLY A 28 -30.71 20.17 -21.89
N PHE A 29 -29.45 20.31 -21.48
CA PHE A 29 -29.00 21.44 -20.65
C PHE A 29 -28.40 22.53 -21.56
N HIS A 30 -28.97 23.72 -21.42
CA HIS A 30 -28.60 24.95 -22.12
C HIS A 30 -27.15 25.39 -21.82
N GLN A 31 -26.36 25.60 -22.88
CA GLN A 31 -25.28 26.59 -22.89
C GLN A 31 -25.80 27.88 -23.55
N PRO A 32 -25.43 29.07 -23.06
CA PRO A 32 -25.45 30.28 -23.86
C PRO A 32 -24.06 30.55 -24.45
N SER A 33 -23.98 30.50 -25.78
CA SER A 33 -22.92 31.10 -26.58
C SER A 33 -23.31 32.53 -26.96
N ASP A 34 -22.45 33.50 -26.65
CA ASP A 34 -21.86 34.47 -27.59
C ASP A 34 -21.33 35.69 -26.85
N PHE A 35 -20.03 35.97 -27.00
CA PHE A 35 -19.53 37.27 -27.45
C PHE A 35 -18.00 37.22 -27.70
N GLY A 36 -17.61 37.60 -28.92
CA GLY A 36 -16.50 38.54 -29.11
C GLY A 36 -15.11 37.94 -29.34
N SER A 37 -14.77 37.78 -30.62
CA SER A 37 -13.43 37.57 -31.13
C SER A 37 -12.40 38.62 -30.66
N SER A 38 -11.28 38.17 -30.09
CA SER A 38 -10.00 38.88 -30.22
C SER A 38 -8.86 37.87 -30.38
N LYS A 39 -8.19 37.96 -31.52
CA LYS A 39 -7.00 37.18 -31.89
C LYS A 39 -5.91 37.32 -30.82
N LEU A 40 -5.55 36.22 -30.17
CA LEU A 40 -4.26 36.06 -29.50
C LEU A 40 -3.55 34.85 -30.11
N ARG A 41 -2.43 35.13 -30.78
CA ARG A 41 -1.50 34.12 -31.31
C ARG A 41 -0.82 33.44 -30.13
N PHE A 42 -0.96 32.11 -30.02
CA PHE A 42 -0.09 31.29 -29.19
C PHE A 42 1.25 31.11 -29.91
N PRO A 43 2.41 31.39 -29.30
CA PRO A 43 3.67 30.90 -29.81
C PRO A 43 3.84 29.42 -29.47
N SER A 44 4.32 28.70 -30.48
CA SER A 44 4.78 27.32 -30.48
C SER A 44 5.61 26.94 -29.25
N SER A 45 5.31 25.77 -28.68
CA SER A 45 6.14 25.03 -27.74
C SER A 45 7.56 24.84 -28.31
N GLN A 46 8.55 25.50 -27.71
CA GLN A 46 9.95 25.18 -27.94
C GLN A 46 10.43 24.20 -26.88
N SER A 47 10.82 23.02 -27.37
CA SER A 47 11.65 22.04 -26.70
C SER A 47 12.98 22.69 -26.28
N TYR A 48 13.38 22.55 -25.02
CA TYR A 48 14.72 22.92 -24.57
C TYR A 48 15.43 21.70 -23.99
N TYR A 49 16.32 21.12 -24.79
CA TYR A 49 17.43 20.30 -24.34
C TYR A 49 18.68 21.19 -24.23
N GLY A 50 19.36 21.11 -23.09
CA GLY A 50 20.80 21.39 -22.94
C GLY A 50 21.22 22.84 -22.73
N ALA A 51 21.85 23.12 -21.58
CA ALA A 51 22.98 24.05 -21.52
C ALA A 51 23.86 23.79 -20.28
N ASP A 52 25.12 23.48 -20.58
CA ASP A 52 26.31 23.61 -19.74
C ASP A 52 26.38 24.96 -19.00
N PHE A 53 26.85 24.96 -17.75
CA PHE A 53 27.36 26.19 -17.12
C PHE A 53 28.60 25.93 -16.28
N SER A 54 29.75 26.25 -16.88
CA SER A 54 31.00 26.57 -16.20
C SER A 54 31.18 28.09 -16.12
N GLY A 55 31.46 28.59 -14.91
CA GLY A 55 32.20 29.83 -14.68
C GLY A 55 31.35 31.05 -14.30
N PHE A 56 31.52 31.52 -13.06
CA PHE A 56 31.90 32.91 -12.75
C PHE A 56 32.14 33.02 -11.22
N PHE A 57 33.40 33.12 -10.80
CA PHE A 57 33.80 33.51 -9.44
C PHE A 57 34.11 35.01 -9.42
N GLY A 58 33.63 35.71 -8.38
CA GLY A 58 34.06 37.05 -8.00
C GLY A 58 33.59 37.35 -6.57
N GLY A 59 34.52 37.42 -5.62
CA GLY A 59 34.24 37.39 -4.18
C GLY A 59 34.38 38.72 -3.43
N HIS A 60 34.14 38.60 -2.11
CA HIS A 60 34.51 39.41 -0.92
C HIS A 60 33.30 39.40 0.05
N GLY A 61 33.35 39.08 1.34
CA GLY A 61 34.36 38.66 2.31
C GLY A 61 33.70 38.71 3.71
N GLY A 62 34.00 37.76 4.61
CA GLY A 62 33.54 37.82 6.01
C GLY A 62 33.42 36.46 6.72
N ARG A 63 34.38 36.16 7.61
CA ARG A 63 34.60 34.88 8.31
C ARG A 63 33.61 34.58 9.44
N ARG A 64 33.05 33.35 9.49
CA ARG A 64 32.90 32.44 10.68
C ARG A 64 32.72 30.99 10.19
N PRO A 65 33.15 29.94 10.93
CA PRO A 65 33.29 28.60 10.37
C PRO A 65 31.93 27.90 10.30
N ALA A 66 31.39 27.78 9.10
CA ALA A 66 30.32 26.84 8.80
C ALA A 66 30.96 25.47 8.57
N HIS A 67 30.51 24.45 9.30
CA HIS A 67 30.73 23.07 8.93
C HIS A 67 30.23 22.88 7.49
N GLN A 68 31.14 22.48 6.59
CA GLN A 68 30.83 22.17 5.20
C GLN A 68 29.85 21.01 5.14
N PHE A 69 28.58 21.31 4.87
CA PHE A 69 27.67 20.35 4.26
C PHE A 69 28.17 20.08 2.83
N PRO A 70 28.36 18.81 2.41
CA PRO A 70 28.69 18.53 1.03
C PRO A 70 27.50 18.88 0.13
N SER A 71 27.79 19.60 -0.95
CA SER A 71 26.88 19.92 -2.04
C SER A 71 26.31 18.66 -2.69
N PHE A 72 24.99 18.62 -2.83
CA PHE A 72 24.22 17.52 -3.40
C PHE A 72 24.28 17.51 -4.93
N SER A 73 24.72 16.38 -5.51
CA SER A 73 24.50 16.02 -6.91
C SER A 73 23.35 15.02 -7.00
N GLY A 74 22.32 15.36 -7.76
CA GLY A 74 21.10 14.57 -7.98
C GLY A 74 21.31 13.36 -8.90
N SER A 75 22.01 12.35 -8.40
CA SER A 75 21.97 10.98 -8.93
C SER A 75 21.40 10.08 -7.85
N GLY A 76 20.45 9.22 -8.24
CA GLY A 76 19.67 8.38 -7.33
C GLY A 76 20.49 7.70 -6.24
N TYR A 77 19.89 7.61 -5.06
CA TYR A 77 20.30 6.68 -4.01
C TYR A 77 20.13 5.24 -4.53
N PHE A 78 21.12 4.77 -5.28
CA PHE A 78 21.49 3.38 -5.46
C PHE A 78 23.00 3.35 -5.64
N GLY A 79 23.68 2.72 -4.69
CA GLY A 79 25.10 2.35 -4.62
C GLY A 79 26.10 3.03 -5.57
N GLY A 80 27.10 3.69 -4.99
CA GLY A 80 28.38 3.88 -5.68
C GLY A 80 28.98 2.53 -6.12
N PRO A 81 29.91 2.53 -7.08
CA PRO A 81 30.45 1.30 -7.66
C PRO A 81 31.24 0.52 -6.59
N GLY A 82 30.76 -0.68 -6.22
CA GLY A 82 31.58 -1.71 -5.55
C GLY A 82 31.10 -2.30 -4.23
N PHE A 83 29.97 -1.89 -3.65
CA PHE A 83 29.35 -2.58 -2.51
C PHE A 83 27.90 -2.94 -2.84
N GLY A 84 27.64 -4.22 -3.10
CA GLY A 84 26.30 -4.73 -3.36
C GLY A 84 25.39 -4.49 -2.15
N ILE A 85 24.20 -3.97 -2.43
CA ILE A 85 23.18 -3.63 -1.44
C ILE A 85 22.77 -4.84 -0.57
N CYS A 86 22.91 -6.06 -1.09
CA CYS A 86 22.37 -7.28 -0.47
C CYS A 86 23.19 -7.85 0.71
N ASP A 87 24.44 -7.40 0.93
CA ASP A 87 25.34 -7.98 1.94
C ASP A 87 25.88 -6.94 2.94
N SER A 88 25.14 -5.86 3.17
CA SER A 88 25.54 -4.83 4.16
C SER A 88 25.85 -5.48 5.51
N PRO A 89 27.02 -5.24 6.13
CA PRO A 89 27.39 -5.90 7.37
C PRO A 89 26.42 -5.51 8.48
N ILE A 90 25.82 -6.50 9.13
CA ILE A 90 24.94 -6.29 10.28
C ILE A 90 25.79 -6.27 11.54
N ALA A 91 25.67 -5.19 12.33
CA ALA A 91 26.32 -5.09 13.62
C ALA A 91 25.84 -6.21 14.56
N PRO A 92 26.67 -6.68 15.51
CA PRO A 92 26.22 -7.66 16.50
C PRO A 92 24.94 -7.18 17.20
N CYS A 93 23.94 -8.05 17.25
CA CYS A 93 22.65 -7.69 17.82
C CYS A 93 22.76 -7.43 19.32
N THR A 94 22.30 -6.26 19.75
CA THR A 94 22.03 -5.98 21.14
C THR A 94 20.59 -6.35 21.46
N GLN A 95 20.35 -6.99 22.61
CA GLN A 95 18.97 -7.19 23.08
C GLN A 95 18.40 -5.83 23.49
N GLY A 96 17.71 -5.18 22.56
CA GLY A 96 17.09 -3.87 22.74
C GLY A 96 15.57 -3.93 22.81
N LYS A 97 14.97 -2.98 23.53
CA LYS A 97 13.51 -2.82 23.67
C LYS A 97 12.83 -2.45 22.35
N TYR A 98 13.54 -1.78 21.45
CA TYR A 98 12.97 -1.19 20.23
C TYR A 98 13.49 -1.86 18.96
N ARG A 99 12.69 -1.76 17.90
CA ARG A 99 13.06 -2.16 16.55
C ARG A 99 14.17 -1.27 16.02
N THR A 100 15.11 -1.84 15.30
CA THR A 100 15.99 -1.07 14.38
C THR A 100 15.14 -0.47 13.25
N TYR A 101 15.70 0.51 12.52
CA TYR A 101 14.99 1.13 11.40
C TYR A 101 15.08 0.30 10.12
N ASP A 102 16.14 -0.49 9.96
CA ASP A 102 16.36 -1.34 8.79
C ASP A 102 15.79 -2.75 8.97
N GLY A 103 15.16 -3.06 10.11
CA GLY A 103 14.57 -4.37 10.43
C GLY A 103 15.58 -5.41 10.94
N SER A 104 16.87 -5.05 11.02
CA SER A 104 17.91 -5.97 11.50
C SER A 104 17.69 -6.38 12.96
N CYS A 105 18.21 -7.55 13.33
CA CYS A 105 18.13 -8.06 14.71
C CYS A 105 16.72 -8.31 15.25
N ASN A 106 15.69 -8.33 14.40
CA ASN A 106 14.39 -8.89 14.78
C ASN A 106 14.56 -10.38 15.11
N ASN A 107 15.09 -11.15 14.17
CA ASN A 107 15.52 -12.52 14.42
C ASN A 107 16.95 -12.55 14.97
N LEU A 108 17.14 -13.05 16.20
CA LEU A 108 18.45 -13.06 16.85
C LEU A 108 19.38 -14.16 16.31
N GLY A 109 18.83 -15.26 15.80
CA GLY A 109 19.60 -16.36 15.20
C GLY A 109 20.05 -16.05 13.77
N ASN A 110 19.23 -15.31 13.02
CA ASN A 110 19.56 -14.79 11.70
C ASN A 110 19.20 -13.30 11.57
N PRO A 111 20.10 -12.39 11.98
CA PRO A 111 19.86 -10.95 12.01
C PRO A 111 19.49 -10.30 10.68
N ARG A 112 19.70 -10.99 9.55
CA ARG A 112 19.41 -10.49 8.19
C ARG A 112 17.96 -10.69 7.76
N LEU A 113 17.19 -11.52 8.45
CA LEU A 113 15.82 -11.79 8.06
C LEU A 113 14.94 -10.54 8.15
N GLY A 114 14.21 -10.25 7.08
CA GLY A 114 13.29 -9.13 6.97
C GLY A 114 13.93 -7.74 6.92
N VAL A 115 15.24 -7.67 6.68
CA VAL A 115 15.98 -6.40 6.58
C VAL A 115 15.63 -5.67 5.28
N ALA A 116 15.59 -4.34 5.32
CA ALA A 116 15.39 -3.52 4.14
C ALA A 116 16.52 -3.70 3.12
N ASN A 117 16.21 -3.49 1.84
CA ASN A 117 17.13 -3.71 0.74
C ASN A 117 17.62 -5.16 0.62
N SER A 118 16.74 -6.12 0.92
CA SER A 118 17.00 -7.54 0.76
C SER A 118 16.00 -8.21 -0.19
N PRO A 119 16.31 -9.42 -0.72
CA PRO A 119 15.42 -10.11 -1.64
C PRO A 119 14.05 -10.44 -1.05
N TYR A 120 13.01 -10.46 -1.91
CA TYR A 120 11.72 -11.04 -1.53
C TYR A 120 11.84 -12.55 -1.23
N GLY A 121 10.95 -13.06 -0.38
CA GLY A 121 10.75 -14.51 -0.22
C GLY A 121 10.00 -15.11 -1.42
N ARG A 122 10.06 -16.44 -1.59
CA ARG A 122 9.30 -17.17 -2.60
C ARG A 122 8.64 -18.42 -2.05
N LEU A 123 7.40 -18.68 -2.48
CA LEU A 123 6.71 -19.95 -2.23
C LEU A 123 6.98 -20.98 -3.33
N LEU A 124 7.13 -20.52 -4.57
CA LEU A 124 7.40 -21.36 -5.74
C LEU A 124 8.67 -20.91 -6.47
N PRO A 125 9.35 -21.83 -7.18
CA PRO A 125 10.52 -21.50 -8.00
C PRO A 125 10.18 -20.44 -9.07
N PRO A 126 11.12 -19.53 -9.39
CA PRO A 126 10.91 -18.51 -10.41
C PRO A 126 10.79 -19.11 -11.83
N LYS A 127 9.91 -18.52 -12.64
CA LYS A 127 9.68 -18.85 -14.06
C LYS A 127 10.37 -17.82 -14.96
N TYR A 128 11.62 -18.08 -15.33
CA TYR A 128 12.36 -17.38 -16.38
C TYR A 128 12.62 -18.31 -17.57
N SER A 129 12.64 -17.77 -18.79
CA SER A 129 12.83 -18.59 -20.01
C SER A 129 14.23 -19.20 -20.12
N ASP A 130 15.23 -18.51 -19.57
CA ASP A 130 16.62 -18.98 -19.45
C ASP A 130 16.93 -19.60 -18.07
N GLY A 131 15.92 -19.68 -17.19
CA GLY A 131 16.09 -20.09 -15.79
C GLY A 131 16.88 -19.09 -14.92
N LEU A 132 17.24 -17.92 -15.46
CA LEU A 132 18.06 -16.92 -14.81
C LEU A 132 17.31 -15.59 -14.63
N GLN A 133 17.02 -14.89 -15.73
CA GLN A 133 16.38 -13.57 -15.66
C GLN A 133 15.66 -13.16 -16.94
N ALA A 134 15.75 -13.92 -18.02
CA ALA A 134 15.08 -13.58 -19.27
C ALA A 134 13.56 -13.70 -19.12
N PRO A 135 12.77 -12.74 -19.65
CA PRO A 135 11.32 -12.77 -19.55
C PRO A 135 10.71 -14.14 -19.93
N PRO A 136 9.63 -14.57 -19.25
CA PRO A 136 9.01 -15.86 -19.52
C PRO A 136 8.43 -15.92 -20.93
N VAL A 137 8.49 -17.12 -21.52
CA VAL A 137 7.84 -17.47 -22.78
C VAL A 137 6.72 -18.48 -22.53
N SER A 138 5.83 -18.65 -23.50
CA SER A 138 4.81 -19.71 -23.49
C SER A 138 5.48 -21.07 -23.43
N VAL A 139 4.78 -22.09 -22.90
CA VAL A 139 5.19 -23.50 -23.00
C VAL A 139 5.40 -23.98 -24.43
N THR A 140 4.85 -23.27 -25.42
CA THR A 140 5.06 -23.52 -26.86
C THR A 140 6.37 -22.93 -27.40
N GLY A 141 7.09 -22.12 -26.61
CA GLY A 141 8.29 -21.40 -27.01
C GLY A 141 8.04 -20.03 -27.64
N HIS A 142 6.78 -19.66 -27.90
CA HIS A 142 6.41 -18.34 -28.41
C HIS A 142 6.33 -17.29 -27.29
N ASN A 143 6.38 -16.01 -27.66
CA ASN A 143 6.16 -14.91 -26.72
C ASN A 143 4.75 -15.00 -26.10
N LEU A 144 4.64 -14.65 -24.82
CA LEU A 144 3.34 -14.46 -24.19
C LEU A 144 2.63 -13.24 -24.80
N THR A 145 1.29 -13.29 -24.81
CA THR A 145 0.43 -12.20 -25.30
C THR A 145 0.76 -10.88 -24.60
N SER A 146 0.62 -9.74 -25.29
CA SER A 146 0.88 -8.44 -24.69
C SER A 146 0.09 -8.24 -23.38
N ALA A 147 0.76 -7.72 -22.36
CA ALA A 147 0.12 -7.39 -21.08
C ALA A 147 -1.01 -6.36 -21.26
N ARG A 148 -0.88 -5.42 -22.19
CA ARG A 148 -1.93 -4.46 -22.52
C ARG A 148 -3.13 -5.13 -23.21
N GLN A 149 -2.88 -6.08 -24.10
CA GLN A 149 -3.95 -6.84 -24.74
C GLN A 149 -4.77 -7.64 -23.72
N ILE A 150 -4.09 -8.29 -22.77
CA ILE A 150 -4.72 -9.03 -21.68
C ILE A 150 -5.55 -8.07 -20.81
N SER A 151 -4.97 -6.92 -20.42
CA SER A 151 -5.66 -5.86 -19.67
C SER A 151 -6.96 -5.43 -20.35
N ALA A 152 -6.89 -5.05 -21.63
CA ALA A 152 -8.04 -4.53 -22.38
C ALA A 152 -9.16 -5.55 -22.60
N ILE A 153 -8.84 -6.85 -22.70
CA ILE A 153 -9.83 -7.91 -23.01
C ILE A 153 -10.46 -8.52 -21.76
N LEU A 154 -9.66 -8.76 -20.71
CA LEU A 154 -10.12 -9.43 -19.49
C LEU A 154 -10.60 -8.46 -18.40
N PHE A 155 -10.05 -7.25 -18.36
CA PHE A 155 -10.23 -6.31 -17.24
C PHE A 155 -10.81 -4.96 -17.70
N PRO A 156 -12.04 -4.94 -18.26
CA PRO A 156 -12.67 -3.69 -18.71
C PRO A 156 -13.12 -2.82 -17.55
N ASP A 157 -13.52 -1.58 -17.83
CA ASP A 157 -14.15 -0.70 -16.84
C ASP A 157 -15.65 -1.03 -16.69
N ALA A 158 -16.10 -1.10 -15.44
CA ALA A 158 -17.51 -1.09 -15.08
C ALA A 158 -17.67 -0.37 -13.73
N LYS A 159 -18.79 0.33 -13.56
CA LYS A 159 -19.15 0.94 -12.27
C LYS A 159 -19.81 -0.11 -11.40
N ALA A 160 -19.10 -0.59 -10.38
CA ALA A 160 -19.56 -1.64 -9.49
C ALA A 160 -19.24 -1.26 -8.04
N PRO A 161 -19.87 -0.21 -7.48
CA PRO A 161 -19.58 0.21 -6.10
C PRO A 161 -19.91 -0.91 -5.11
N ASP A 162 -19.01 -1.16 -4.18
CA ASP A 162 -19.17 -2.16 -3.14
C ASP A 162 -20.28 -1.74 -2.17
N PRO A 163 -21.28 -2.60 -1.89
CA PRO A 163 -22.42 -2.23 -1.05
C PRO A 163 -22.09 -2.19 0.44
N LYS A 164 -20.94 -2.71 0.88
CA LYS A 164 -20.63 -2.94 2.29
C LYS A 164 -19.38 -2.22 2.76
N TRP A 165 -18.38 -2.07 1.92
CA TRP A 165 -17.07 -1.56 2.33
C TRP A 165 -16.82 -0.13 1.84
N THR A 166 -16.14 0.65 2.67
CA THR A 166 -15.78 2.03 2.35
C THR A 166 -14.46 2.07 1.58
N LEU A 167 -14.20 3.19 0.91
CA LEU A 167 -12.96 3.42 0.17
C LEU A 167 -11.72 3.42 1.08
N ALA A 168 -11.89 3.66 2.38
CA ALA A 168 -10.86 3.52 3.40
C ALA A 168 -10.30 2.09 3.47
N LEU A 169 -11.10 1.06 3.19
CA LEU A 169 -10.62 -0.33 3.22
C LEU A 169 -9.56 -0.58 2.15
N MET A 170 -9.85 -0.19 0.90
CA MET A 170 -8.90 -0.23 -0.21
C MET A 170 -7.65 0.59 0.12
N GLN A 171 -7.84 1.84 0.56
CA GLN A 171 -6.73 2.76 0.78
C GLN A 171 -5.81 2.30 1.93
N TYR A 172 -6.36 1.70 2.98
CA TYR A 172 -5.56 1.15 4.07
C TYR A 172 -4.79 -0.11 3.63
N GLY A 173 -5.33 -0.88 2.68
CA GLY A 173 -4.58 -1.95 1.99
C GLY A 173 -3.33 -1.42 1.29
N GLN A 174 -3.42 -0.23 0.66
CA GLN A 174 -2.25 0.44 0.08
C GLN A 174 -1.24 0.89 1.15
N ILE A 175 -1.70 1.39 2.31
CA ILE A 175 -0.81 1.73 3.44
C ILE A 175 -0.02 0.49 3.89
N ILE A 176 -0.71 -0.64 4.12
CA ILE A 176 -0.08 -1.92 4.52
C ILE A 176 0.95 -2.36 3.46
N THR A 177 0.60 -2.23 2.18
CA THR A 177 1.51 -2.58 1.08
C THR A 177 2.77 -1.72 1.10
N HIS A 178 2.62 -0.43 1.35
CA HIS A 178 3.73 0.51 1.32
C HIS A 178 4.66 0.36 2.53
N ASP A 179 4.15 -0.13 3.65
CA ASP A 179 4.95 -0.50 4.81
C ASP A 179 5.77 -1.76 4.56
N MET A 180 5.17 -2.77 3.93
CA MET A 180 5.77 -4.10 3.79
C MET A 180 6.64 -4.27 2.53
N SER A 181 6.44 -3.47 1.48
CA SER A 181 7.07 -3.73 0.18
C SER A 181 7.27 -2.49 -0.68
N LEU A 182 8.48 -2.39 -1.25
CA LEU A 182 8.86 -1.42 -2.28
C LEU A 182 9.88 -2.08 -3.21
N ALA A 183 9.48 -2.44 -4.43
CA ALA A 183 10.40 -2.95 -5.42
C ALA A 183 11.54 -1.95 -5.68
N ALA A 184 12.79 -2.38 -5.46
CA ALA A 184 13.97 -1.55 -5.64
C ALA A 184 14.18 -1.18 -7.12
N GLY A 185 14.81 -0.03 -7.34
CA GLY A 185 15.08 0.51 -8.67
C GLY A 185 14.13 1.65 -9.03
N THR A 186 13.77 1.72 -10.31
CA THR A 186 13.04 2.85 -10.89
C THR A 186 11.53 2.66 -10.79
N THR A 187 10.84 3.65 -10.21
CA THR A 187 9.37 3.68 -10.18
C THR A 187 8.79 3.91 -11.57
N GLN A 188 7.71 3.20 -11.90
CA GLN A 188 6.93 3.44 -13.14
C GLN A 188 6.02 4.67 -13.05
N GLY A 189 5.85 5.21 -11.84
CA GLY A 189 4.97 6.35 -11.58
C GLY A 189 5.58 7.71 -11.87
N LYS A 190 6.86 7.78 -12.24
CA LYS A 190 7.56 9.02 -12.57
C LYS A 190 8.45 8.82 -13.79
N ALA A 191 8.67 9.91 -14.53
CA ALA A 191 9.64 9.90 -15.61
C ALA A 191 11.03 9.57 -15.06
N HIS A 192 11.74 8.72 -15.78
CA HIS A 192 13.07 8.25 -15.41
C HIS A 192 14.02 8.35 -16.59
N THR A 193 15.32 8.41 -16.30
CA THR A 193 16.37 8.60 -17.31
C THR A 193 16.47 7.44 -18.31
N THR A 194 16.09 6.23 -17.89
CA THR A 194 16.08 5.05 -18.75
C THR A 194 14.84 5.05 -19.64
N MET A 195 14.95 5.53 -20.88
CA MET A 195 13.85 5.40 -21.84
C MET A 195 13.87 4.03 -22.50
N CYS A 196 12.71 3.37 -22.60
CA CYS A 196 12.53 2.10 -23.26
C CYS A 196 11.72 2.21 -24.55
N CYS A 197 10.91 3.27 -24.68
CA CYS A 197 10.19 3.63 -25.89
C CYS A 197 10.85 4.83 -26.60
N THR A 198 10.50 5.03 -27.87
CA THR A 198 10.80 6.27 -28.59
C THR A 198 10.09 7.45 -27.90
N PRO A 199 10.60 8.69 -27.99
CA PRO A 199 9.98 9.85 -27.33
C PRO A 199 8.51 10.09 -27.69
N ASP A 200 8.09 9.66 -28.88
CA ASP A 200 6.71 9.75 -29.37
C ASP A 200 5.86 8.50 -29.04
N LEU A 201 6.42 7.53 -28.30
CA LEU A 201 5.79 6.28 -27.88
C LEU A 201 5.28 5.39 -29.04
N ARG A 202 5.77 5.60 -30.25
CA ARG A 202 5.37 4.85 -31.45
C ARG A 202 6.10 3.54 -31.65
N ALA A 203 7.21 3.32 -30.94
CA ALA A 203 7.94 2.07 -30.98
C ALA A 203 8.77 1.91 -29.71
N ALA A 204 9.16 0.68 -29.43
CA ALA A 204 10.19 0.40 -28.45
C ALA A 204 11.59 0.68 -29.07
N LEU A 205 12.56 1.13 -28.27
CA LEU A 205 13.92 1.44 -28.79
C LEU A 205 14.61 0.18 -29.34
N PRO A 206 15.48 0.24 -30.37
CA PRO A 206 16.15 -0.96 -30.89
C PRO A 206 16.92 -1.73 -29.81
N GLU A 207 16.81 -3.07 -29.79
CA GLU A 207 17.35 -3.93 -28.72
C GLU A 207 18.86 -3.75 -28.50
N ASP A 208 19.61 -3.50 -29.57
CA ASP A 208 21.06 -3.25 -29.58
C ASP A 208 21.47 -1.93 -28.92
N THR A 209 20.55 -0.96 -28.87
CA THR A 209 20.77 0.37 -28.28
C THR A 209 19.99 0.60 -26.98
N ARG A 210 19.04 -0.28 -26.68
CA ARG A 210 18.16 -0.18 -25.52
C ARG A 210 18.91 -0.60 -24.26
N ASN A 211 18.61 0.09 -23.15
CA ASN A 211 19.13 -0.32 -21.85
C ASN A 211 18.69 -1.77 -21.53
N PRO A 212 19.57 -2.65 -21.04
CA PRO A 212 19.22 -4.04 -20.68
C PRO A 212 18.11 -4.19 -19.64
N ALA A 213 17.88 -3.15 -18.81
CA ALA A 213 16.80 -3.11 -17.83
C ALA A 213 15.42 -2.80 -18.46
N CYS A 214 15.35 -2.52 -19.76
CA CYS A 214 14.08 -2.23 -20.40
C CYS A 214 13.29 -3.48 -20.75
N PHE A 215 11.99 -3.46 -20.41
CA PHE A 215 11.04 -4.50 -20.79
C PHE A 215 9.68 -3.89 -21.15
N PRO A 216 9.63 -3.01 -22.17
CA PRO A 216 8.45 -2.21 -22.51
C PRO A 216 7.24 -3.10 -22.83
N ILE A 217 6.06 -2.53 -22.64
CA ILE A 217 4.80 -3.19 -22.94
C ILE A 217 4.39 -2.81 -24.36
N ASP A 218 4.37 -3.79 -25.26
CA ASP A 218 3.91 -3.60 -26.63
C ASP A 218 2.40 -3.36 -26.65
N ILE A 219 1.96 -2.32 -27.36
CA ILE A 219 0.54 -2.01 -27.55
C ILE A 219 0.12 -2.54 -28.93
N PRO A 220 -0.87 -3.46 -29.01
CA PRO A 220 -1.32 -4.01 -30.28
C PRO A 220 -1.83 -2.95 -31.26
N ASP A 221 -1.70 -3.21 -32.57
CA ASP A 221 -2.18 -2.31 -33.62
C ASP A 221 -3.69 -2.05 -33.59
N HIS A 222 -4.45 -2.97 -33.03
CA HIS A 222 -5.90 -2.89 -32.86
C HIS A 222 -6.31 -2.58 -31.40
N ASP A 223 -5.40 -2.03 -30.58
CA ASP A 223 -5.78 -1.55 -29.24
C ASP A 223 -6.86 -0.47 -29.34
N PRO A 224 -7.98 -0.58 -28.62
CA PRO A 224 -9.13 0.30 -28.81
C PRO A 224 -8.92 1.75 -28.36
N VAL A 225 -7.81 2.08 -27.69
CA VAL A 225 -7.62 3.38 -27.02
C VAL A 225 -6.29 3.99 -27.38
N PHE A 226 -5.20 3.32 -27.04
CA PHE A 226 -3.85 3.81 -27.25
C PHE A 226 -3.49 3.81 -28.73
N SER A 227 -4.02 2.84 -29.50
CA SER A 227 -3.65 2.75 -30.90
C SER A 227 -4.19 3.91 -31.74
N GLU A 228 -5.37 4.43 -31.39
CA GLU A 228 -6.03 5.58 -32.03
C GLU A 228 -5.23 6.88 -31.79
N ALA A 229 -4.57 6.99 -30.63
CA ALA A 229 -3.65 8.07 -30.32
C ALA A 229 -2.26 7.91 -30.97
N GLY A 230 -2.06 6.85 -31.76
CA GLY A 230 -0.77 6.53 -32.38
C GLY A 230 0.28 5.96 -31.42
N ILE A 231 -0.11 5.60 -30.19
CA ILE A 231 0.78 5.01 -29.18
C ILE A 231 0.89 3.51 -29.47
N ARG A 232 2.12 2.99 -29.44
CA ARG A 232 2.44 1.57 -29.71
C ARG A 232 3.39 0.94 -28.68
N CYS A 233 3.97 1.75 -27.80
CA CYS A 233 4.88 1.31 -26.75
C CYS A 233 4.50 2.00 -25.44
N MET A 234 4.44 1.23 -24.36
CA MET A 234 4.32 1.75 -23.00
C MET A 234 5.62 1.48 -22.24
N GLU A 235 6.14 2.54 -21.61
CA GLU A 235 7.39 2.50 -20.85
C GLU A 235 7.31 1.45 -19.73
N PHE A 236 8.35 0.62 -19.62
CA PHE A 236 8.48 -0.31 -18.52
C PHE A 236 9.94 -0.65 -18.28
N VAL A 237 10.40 -0.39 -17.05
CA VAL A 237 11.75 -0.74 -16.58
C VAL A 237 11.66 -1.85 -15.54
N ARG A 238 12.51 -2.85 -15.71
CA ARG A 238 12.63 -4.01 -14.83
C ARG A 238 13.05 -3.61 -13.42
N THR A 239 12.57 -4.37 -12.46
CA THR A 239 12.90 -4.20 -11.05
C THR A 239 14.36 -4.56 -10.82
N THR A 240 15.05 -3.79 -9.96
CA THR A 240 16.40 -4.13 -9.53
C THR A 240 16.41 -5.49 -8.83
N ASN A 241 17.31 -6.37 -9.26
CA ASN A 241 17.48 -7.71 -8.71
C ASN A 241 18.91 -7.95 -8.21
N ASP A 242 19.09 -9.04 -7.48
CA ASP A 242 20.36 -9.49 -6.90
C ASP A 242 21.49 -9.70 -7.93
N ILE A 243 21.17 -10.11 -9.17
CA ILE A 243 22.15 -10.21 -10.27
C ILE A 243 22.64 -8.81 -10.68
N SER A 244 21.70 -7.89 -10.92
CA SER A 244 22.02 -6.50 -11.31
C SER A 244 22.77 -5.73 -10.23
N GLN A 245 22.62 -6.12 -8.96
CA GLN A 245 23.36 -5.58 -7.82
C GLN A 245 24.70 -6.29 -7.55
N GLY A 246 25.03 -7.33 -8.33
CA GLY A 246 26.26 -8.11 -8.18
C GLY A 246 26.29 -9.04 -6.96
N CYS A 247 25.14 -9.26 -6.33
CA CYS A 247 24.98 -10.16 -5.17
C CYS A 247 24.88 -11.63 -5.61
N ASN A 248 24.33 -11.87 -6.80
CA ASN A 248 24.25 -13.17 -7.45
C ASN A 248 25.10 -13.14 -8.72
N SER A 249 26.03 -14.09 -8.84
CA SER A 249 26.96 -14.17 -9.98
C SER A 249 26.31 -14.57 -11.31
N GLY A 250 24.98 -14.68 -11.36
CA GLY A 250 24.21 -15.11 -12.54
C GLY A 250 24.11 -16.63 -12.69
N ASN A 251 24.46 -17.40 -11.66
CA ASN A 251 24.36 -18.87 -11.67
C ASN A 251 23.03 -19.39 -11.10
N LYS A 252 22.23 -18.49 -10.53
CA LYS A 252 20.91 -18.77 -9.98
C LYS A 252 19.93 -17.75 -10.54
N ALA A 253 18.65 -18.11 -10.55
CA ALA A 253 17.58 -17.21 -10.92
C ALA A 253 17.63 -15.89 -10.13
N ALA A 254 17.24 -14.82 -10.80
CA ALA A 254 17.22 -13.47 -10.25
C ALA A 254 16.16 -13.34 -9.16
N GLU A 255 16.54 -12.69 -8.07
CA GLU A 255 15.64 -12.31 -7.00
C GLU A 255 15.52 -10.79 -6.88
N GLN A 256 14.29 -10.29 -6.97
CA GLN A 256 14.02 -8.87 -6.83
C GLN A 256 14.20 -8.42 -5.39
N ILE A 257 14.63 -7.18 -5.22
CA ILE A 257 14.94 -6.59 -3.91
C ILE A 257 13.78 -5.72 -3.44
N SER A 258 13.40 -5.84 -2.17
CA SER A 258 12.56 -4.86 -1.47
C SER A 258 13.44 -3.78 -0.87
N ALA A 259 13.19 -2.50 -1.14
CA ALA A 259 13.92 -1.37 -0.59
C ALA A 259 13.48 -0.99 0.85
N VAL A 260 12.40 -1.57 1.35
CA VAL A 260 11.85 -1.33 2.69
C VAL A 260 11.90 -2.60 3.55
N THR A 261 11.69 -2.45 4.85
CA THR A 261 11.60 -3.57 5.81
C THR A 261 10.47 -4.52 5.41
N HIS A 262 10.62 -5.81 5.74
CA HIS A 262 9.59 -6.82 5.45
C HIS A 262 8.55 -6.96 6.59
N TYR A 263 8.68 -6.13 7.62
CA TYR A 263 7.80 -6.14 8.79
C TYR A 263 6.65 -5.16 8.60
N LEU A 264 5.59 -5.33 9.39
CA LEU A 264 4.54 -4.32 9.54
C LEU A 264 4.95 -3.37 10.68
N ASP A 265 5.88 -2.46 10.39
CA ASP A 265 6.57 -1.60 11.38
C ASP A 265 6.51 -0.10 11.08
N SER A 266 5.53 0.30 10.27
CA SER A 266 5.26 1.68 9.86
C SER A 266 6.50 2.36 9.27
N SER A 267 7.32 1.62 8.53
CA SER A 267 8.43 2.13 7.76
C SER A 267 7.99 3.17 6.72
N ASN A 268 6.73 3.16 6.31
CA ASN A 268 6.16 4.22 5.48
C ASN A 268 6.12 5.60 6.19
N VAL A 269 6.15 5.64 7.53
CA VAL A 269 6.25 6.86 8.34
C VAL A 269 7.70 7.11 8.78
N TYR A 270 8.33 6.08 9.35
CA TYR A 270 9.64 6.20 10.00
C TYR A 270 10.84 5.97 9.06
N GLY A 271 10.59 5.42 7.88
CA GLY A 271 11.54 4.92 6.88
C GLY A 271 12.36 3.73 7.34
N SER A 272 13.09 3.17 6.37
CA SER A 272 13.78 1.88 6.51
C SER A 272 15.29 2.01 6.76
N SER A 273 15.74 3.15 7.30
CA SER A 273 17.14 3.39 7.65
C SER A 273 17.27 4.46 8.73
N GLN A 274 18.36 4.41 9.49
CA GLN A 274 18.67 5.42 10.51
C GLN A 274 18.72 6.83 9.91
N GLN A 275 19.46 7.02 8.81
CA GLN A 275 19.57 8.31 8.13
C GLN A 275 18.21 8.85 7.69
N GLY A 276 17.36 7.97 7.16
CA GLY A 276 16.00 8.34 6.80
C GLY A 276 15.24 8.82 8.04
N ALA A 277 15.22 8.01 9.11
CA ALA A 277 14.46 8.32 10.32
C ALA A 277 14.90 9.66 10.91
N ASP A 278 16.21 9.90 11.02
CA ASP A 278 16.80 11.14 11.51
C ASP A 278 16.38 12.35 10.66
N ALA A 279 16.30 12.22 9.34
CA ALA A 279 15.89 13.31 8.44
C ALA A 279 14.43 13.76 8.65
N ARG A 280 13.61 12.96 9.34
CA ARG A 280 12.20 13.26 9.64
C ARG A 280 11.95 13.61 11.09
N ARG A 281 12.95 13.49 11.97
CA ARG A 281 12.81 13.82 13.39
C ARG A 281 12.99 15.32 13.62
N GLU A 282 12.22 15.84 14.57
CA GLU A 282 12.42 17.20 15.09
C GLU A 282 13.58 17.24 16.10
N PHE A 283 13.93 16.08 16.69
CA PHE A 283 14.87 15.94 17.82
C PHE A 283 14.49 16.81 19.03
N GLN A 284 13.21 17.11 19.14
CA GLN A 284 12.62 17.81 20.27
C GLN A 284 11.29 17.15 20.66
N GLY A 285 11.16 16.80 21.95
CA GLY A 285 9.92 16.22 22.50
C GLY A 285 9.53 14.86 21.92
N GLY A 286 10.46 14.16 21.29
CA GLY A 286 10.24 12.88 20.62
C GLY A 286 9.43 12.99 19.33
N ARG A 287 9.34 14.18 18.72
CA ARG A 287 8.43 14.46 17.60
C ARG A 287 9.04 14.18 16.23
N LEU A 288 8.16 13.92 15.27
CA LEU A 288 8.43 14.05 13.84
C LEU A 288 8.29 15.52 13.42
N SER A 289 9.20 15.94 12.54
CA SER A 289 9.21 17.26 11.94
C SER A 289 7.94 17.51 11.14
N VAL A 290 7.41 18.73 11.23
CA VAL A 290 6.21 19.19 10.53
C VAL A 290 6.39 20.60 10.02
N GLU A 291 5.70 20.92 8.93
CA GLU A 291 5.46 22.28 8.48
C GLU A 291 4.09 22.74 8.99
N LEU A 292 4.05 23.90 9.66
CA LEU A 292 2.80 24.52 10.09
C LEU A 292 2.29 25.48 9.02
N LYS A 293 1.14 25.15 8.41
CA LYS A 293 0.47 26.00 7.43
C LYS A 293 -0.95 26.32 7.88
N HIS A 294 -1.23 27.61 8.10
CA HIS A 294 -2.53 28.08 8.57
C HIS A 294 -3.02 27.36 9.85
N GLY A 295 -2.10 27.05 10.78
CA GLY A 295 -2.42 26.34 12.03
C GLY A 295 -2.55 24.82 11.90
N ARG A 296 -2.39 24.25 10.70
CA ARG A 296 -2.44 22.80 10.43
C ARG A 296 -1.03 22.21 10.31
N GLN A 297 -0.86 20.97 10.76
CA GLN A 297 0.42 20.24 10.68
C GLN A 297 0.45 19.38 9.41
N PHE A 298 1.47 19.60 8.58
CA PHE A 298 1.78 18.79 7.40
C PHE A 298 3.21 18.24 7.50
N PRO A 299 3.54 17.13 6.80
CA PRO A 299 4.92 16.70 6.68
C PRO A 299 5.79 17.79 6.05
N PRO A 300 7.10 17.82 6.33
CA PRO A 300 8.00 18.79 5.74
C PRO A 300 8.07 18.62 4.22
N PRO A 301 8.41 19.69 3.48
CA PRO A 301 8.53 19.61 2.02
C PRO A 301 9.69 18.71 1.62
N ASN A 302 9.54 17.99 0.51
CA ASN A 302 10.63 17.24 -0.08
C ASN A 302 11.60 18.19 -0.78
N ASN A 303 12.88 18.13 -0.41
CA ASN A 303 13.94 18.96 -1.02
C ASN A 303 14.13 18.72 -2.51
N ASN A 304 13.76 17.54 -3.01
CA ASN A 304 13.82 17.19 -4.43
C ASN A 304 12.41 16.85 -4.95
N LYS A 305 11.54 17.85 -5.00
CA LYS A 305 10.12 17.70 -5.40
C LYS A 305 9.97 17.00 -6.74
N SER A 306 10.77 17.38 -7.75
CA SER A 306 10.66 16.84 -9.12
C SER A 306 10.87 15.33 -9.20
N ALA A 307 11.65 14.76 -8.27
CA ALA A 307 11.93 13.34 -8.22
C ALA A 307 10.72 12.51 -7.75
N VAL A 308 9.80 13.10 -6.99
CA VAL A 308 8.69 12.37 -6.34
C VAL A 308 7.30 12.90 -6.70
N CYS A 309 7.14 14.18 -7.00
CA CYS A 309 5.87 14.85 -7.27
C CYS A 309 5.86 15.49 -8.66
N ASP A 310 4.69 15.54 -9.29
CA ASP A 310 4.45 16.20 -10.58
C ASP A 310 3.98 17.64 -10.36
N HIS A 311 4.72 18.39 -9.54
CA HIS A 311 4.37 19.75 -9.14
C HIS A 311 4.49 20.73 -10.32
N LEU A 312 3.57 21.70 -10.40
CA LEU A 312 3.57 22.74 -11.44
C LEU A 312 4.35 23.99 -11.04
N SER A 313 4.53 24.22 -9.74
CA SER A 313 5.30 25.35 -9.21
C SER A 313 5.98 24.97 -7.90
N GLU A 314 7.08 25.64 -7.55
CA GLU A 314 7.85 25.35 -6.34
C GLU A 314 7.06 25.59 -5.05
N GLU A 315 5.94 26.32 -5.13
CA GLU A 315 5.01 26.55 -4.03
C GLU A 315 4.06 25.37 -3.80
N GLU A 316 3.81 24.52 -4.81
CA GLU A 316 2.93 23.36 -4.65
C GLU A 316 3.49 22.36 -3.63
N ALA A 317 2.58 21.74 -2.87
CA ALA A 317 2.91 20.77 -1.84
C ALA A 317 3.57 19.52 -2.45
N CYS A 318 4.56 19.01 -1.74
CA CYS A 318 5.18 17.72 -2.02
C CYS A 318 5.88 17.26 -0.74
N TYR A 319 5.40 16.19 -0.14
CA TYR A 319 5.75 15.82 1.22
C TYR A 319 6.96 14.88 1.29
N LEU A 320 7.83 15.11 2.27
CA LEU A 320 8.87 14.18 2.69
C LEU A 320 8.31 13.25 3.77
N THR A 321 8.29 11.95 3.50
CA THR A 321 7.80 10.92 4.43
C THR A 321 8.77 9.73 4.50
N GLY A 322 8.41 8.67 5.22
CA GLY A 322 9.19 7.43 5.29
C GLY A 322 9.22 6.65 3.97
N ASP A 323 8.17 6.78 3.16
CA ASP A 323 8.01 6.12 1.87
C ASP A 323 7.90 7.13 0.72
N ILE A 324 8.68 6.91 -0.35
CA ILE A 324 8.75 7.85 -1.49
C ILE A 324 7.44 7.96 -2.28
N ARG A 325 6.52 7.00 -2.12
CA ARG A 325 5.25 6.95 -2.84
C ARG A 325 4.12 7.62 -2.05
N ALA A 326 4.36 8.18 -0.87
CA ALA A 326 3.32 8.80 -0.04
C ALA A 326 2.50 9.86 -0.79
N ASN A 327 3.11 10.58 -1.75
CA ASN A 327 2.44 11.60 -2.56
C ASN A 327 1.66 11.04 -3.76
N GLN A 328 1.63 9.72 -3.97
CA GLN A 328 1.15 9.10 -5.21
C GLN A 328 -0.30 9.43 -5.50
N ASN A 329 -1.17 9.45 -4.50
CA ASN A 329 -2.56 9.88 -4.65
C ASN A 329 -3.04 10.60 -3.36
N PRO A 330 -4.11 11.41 -3.44
CA PRO A 330 -4.55 12.21 -2.30
C PRO A 330 -4.93 11.40 -1.06
N GLN A 331 -5.60 10.27 -1.25
CA GLN A 331 -6.12 9.42 -0.17
C GLN A 331 -5.00 8.74 0.62
N LEU A 332 -3.99 8.22 -0.08
CA LEU A 332 -2.75 7.72 0.52
C LEU A 332 -2.07 8.80 1.35
N THR A 333 -1.96 10.00 0.78
CA THR A 333 -1.30 11.12 1.44
C THR A 333 -2.05 11.53 2.72
N VAL A 334 -3.39 11.55 2.71
CA VAL A 334 -4.21 11.83 3.90
C VAL A 334 -3.90 10.85 5.03
N PHE A 335 -3.87 9.54 4.76
CA PHE A 335 -3.51 8.56 5.78
C PHE A 335 -2.07 8.70 6.29
N GLN A 336 -1.11 9.02 5.41
CA GLN A 336 0.27 9.28 5.81
C GLN A 336 0.39 10.47 6.77
N ILE A 337 -0.38 11.53 6.52
CA ILE A 337 -0.45 12.70 7.42
C ILE A 337 -1.11 12.30 8.75
N LEU A 338 -2.19 11.53 8.73
CA LEU A 338 -2.86 11.04 9.95
C LEU A 338 -1.91 10.21 10.82
N GLN A 339 -1.12 9.31 10.22
CA GLN A 339 -0.14 8.50 10.97
C GLN A 339 1.02 9.34 11.55
N LEU A 340 1.49 10.35 10.81
CA LEU A 340 2.47 11.29 11.34
C LEU A 340 1.92 12.08 12.54
N ARG A 341 0.68 12.57 12.41
CA ARG A 341 0.00 13.32 13.47
C ARG A 341 -0.23 12.46 14.70
N GLU A 342 -0.56 11.17 14.51
CA GLU A 342 -0.73 10.23 15.62
C GLU A 342 0.58 10.06 16.40
N HIS A 343 1.72 9.88 15.71
CA HIS A 343 3.01 9.86 16.39
C HIS A 343 3.24 11.12 17.24
N ASN A 344 2.99 12.31 16.67
CA ASN A 344 3.20 13.57 17.36
C ASN A 344 2.21 13.79 18.53
N ARG A 345 0.99 13.26 18.43
CA ARG A 345 0.00 13.23 19.51
C ARG A 345 0.46 12.33 20.66
N LEU A 346 0.89 11.10 20.33
CA LEU A 346 1.43 10.14 21.28
C LEU A 346 2.66 10.70 22.00
N ALA A 347 3.63 11.24 21.27
CA ALA A 347 4.83 11.84 21.85
C ALA A 347 4.50 12.98 22.83
N GLY A 348 3.54 13.85 22.47
CA GLY A 348 3.08 14.95 23.32
C GLY A 348 2.41 14.46 24.61
N GLU A 349 1.50 13.49 24.52
CA GLU A 349 0.83 12.93 25.70
C GLU A 349 1.79 12.13 26.59
N LEU A 350 2.71 11.37 26.01
CA LEU A 350 3.77 10.66 26.75
C LEU A 350 4.68 11.65 27.50
N ALA A 351 5.06 12.76 26.88
CA ALA A 351 5.84 13.81 27.54
C ALA A 351 5.08 14.44 28.72
N ARG A 352 3.76 14.58 28.60
CA ARG A 352 2.90 15.11 29.68
C ARG A 352 2.82 14.16 30.87
N ILE A 353 2.68 12.85 30.64
CA ILE A 353 2.56 11.87 31.73
C ILE A 353 3.91 11.41 32.29
N ASN A 354 4.99 11.54 31.50
CA ASN A 354 6.37 11.21 31.87
C ASN A 354 7.31 12.41 31.62
N PRO A 355 7.27 13.48 32.44
CA PRO A 355 8.09 14.68 32.24
C PRO A 355 9.61 14.44 32.34
N HIS A 356 10.04 13.27 32.81
CA HIS A 356 11.44 12.88 32.94
C HIS A 356 12.00 12.14 31.71
N TRP A 357 11.18 11.77 30.74
CA TRP A 357 11.65 11.14 29.51
C TRP A 357 12.38 12.14 28.62
N ASP A 358 13.48 11.70 28.01
CA ASP A 358 14.21 12.47 27.02
C ASP A 358 13.58 12.31 25.62
N ASP A 359 14.12 13.05 24.64
CA ASP A 359 13.66 13.03 23.26
C ASP A 359 13.65 11.61 22.65
N GLU A 360 14.74 10.87 22.84
CA GLU A 360 14.88 9.53 22.26
C GLU A 360 13.88 8.55 22.85
N ARG A 361 13.69 8.58 24.18
CA ARG A 361 12.69 7.73 24.84
C ARG A 361 11.29 8.06 24.36
N LEU A 362 10.94 9.35 24.26
CA LEU A 362 9.63 9.79 23.76
C LEU A 362 9.39 9.32 22.33
N TYR A 363 10.37 9.53 21.44
CA TYR A 363 10.28 9.11 20.04
C TYR A 363 10.07 7.60 19.91
N GLN A 364 10.90 6.80 20.60
CA GLN A 364 10.84 5.34 20.47
C GLN A 364 9.56 4.74 21.07
N GLU A 365 9.06 5.28 22.19
CA GLU A 365 7.78 4.82 22.76
C GLU A 365 6.59 5.23 21.88
N ALA A 366 6.55 6.47 21.38
CA ALA A 366 5.53 6.91 20.43
C ALA A 366 5.56 6.07 19.14
N ARG A 367 6.75 5.83 18.58
CA ARG A 367 6.95 4.93 17.43
C ARG A 367 6.44 3.53 17.72
N LYS A 368 6.78 2.95 18.88
CA LYS A 368 6.38 1.60 19.26
C LYS A 368 4.85 1.48 19.37
N ILE A 369 4.17 2.47 19.97
CA ILE A 369 2.71 2.49 20.12
C ILE A 369 2.03 2.65 18.75
N ALA A 370 2.46 3.61 17.93
CA ALA A 370 1.87 3.83 16.60
C ALA A 370 2.00 2.58 15.71
N ILE A 371 3.12 1.87 15.76
CA ILE A 371 3.30 0.58 15.07
C ILE A 371 2.29 -0.44 15.59
N ALA A 372 2.12 -0.52 16.91
CA ALA A 372 1.18 -1.46 17.51
C ALA A 372 -0.28 -1.16 17.14
N GLU A 373 -0.67 0.12 17.06
CA GLU A 373 -1.98 0.54 16.55
C GLU A 373 -2.16 0.16 15.07
N HIS A 374 -1.13 0.39 14.24
CA HIS A 374 -1.15 -0.03 12.84
C HIS A 374 -1.32 -1.55 12.68
N GLN A 375 -0.59 -2.34 13.48
CA GLN A 375 -0.72 -3.80 13.55
C GLN A 375 -2.11 -4.23 14.05
N ALA A 376 -2.64 -3.60 15.09
CA ALA A 376 -3.95 -3.92 15.65
C ALA A 376 -5.08 -3.68 14.63
N VAL A 377 -5.13 -2.50 14.00
CA VAL A 377 -6.11 -2.19 12.93
C VAL A 377 -5.97 -3.17 11.77
N THR A 378 -4.74 -3.48 11.36
CA THR A 378 -4.50 -4.42 10.25
C THR A 378 -5.04 -5.82 10.57
N TYR A 379 -4.68 -6.39 11.72
CA TYR A 379 -5.04 -7.78 12.02
C TYR A 379 -6.48 -7.94 12.52
N TYR A 380 -7.04 -6.97 13.23
CA TYR A 380 -8.34 -7.12 13.89
C TYR A 380 -9.50 -6.42 13.19
N GLU A 381 -9.23 -5.38 12.38
CA GLU A 381 -10.26 -4.75 11.54
C GLU A 381 -10.12 -5.15 10.07
N TRP A 382 -8.93 -5.01 9.48
CA TRP A 382 -8.74 -5.14 8.04
C TRP A 382 -8.72 -6.61 7.56
N LEU A 383 -7.86 -7.47 8.13
CA LEU A 383 -7.74 -8.87 7.69
C LEU A 383 -9.03 -9.69 7.76
N PRO A 384 -9.87 -9.60 8.82
CA PRO A 384 -11.10 -10.38 8.90
C PRO A 384 -12.12 -9.99 7.84
N ILE A 385 -12.03 -8.78 7.28
CA ILE A 385 -12.85 -8.31 6.17
C ILE A 385 -12.35 -8.93 4.86
N ILE A 386 -11.05 -8.89 4.62
CA ILE A 386 -10.46 -9.36 3.36
C ILE A 386 -10.42 -10.88 3.26
N LEU A 387 -10.01 -11.56 4.33
CA LEU A 387 -9.77 -13.00 4.36
C LEU A 387 -10.94 -13.78 4.98
N GLY A 388 -11.90 -13.09 5.59
CA GLY A 388 -12.99 -13.70 6.34
C GLY A 388 -12.57 -14.10 7.75
N ARG A 389 -13.41 -13.77 8.73
CA ARG A 389 -13.15 -14.02 10.17
C ARG A 389 -12.84 -15.48 10.50
N GLU A 390 -13.56 -16.41 9.89
CA GLU A 390 -13.31 -17.85 10.11
C GLU A 390 -11.90 -18.26 9.67
N ASN A 391 -11.42 -17.73 8.55
CA ASN A 391 -10.09 -18.02 8.04
C ASN A 391 -9.01 -17.36 8.91
N THR A 392 -9.20 -16.11 9.34
CA THR A 392 -8.23 -15.42 10.21
C THR A 392 -8.09 -16.11 11.57
N ASP A 393 -9.21 -16.52 12.17
CA ASP A 393 -9.21 -17.22 13.46
C ASP A 393 -8.59 -18.61 13.33
N ARG A 394 -8.94 -19.38 12.28
CA ARG A 394 -8.42 -20.74 12.08
C ARG A 394 -6.92 -20.79 11.84
N ASN A 395 -6.37 -19.79 11.15
CA ASN A 395 -4.95 -19.74 10.79
C ASN A 395 -4.10 -18.95 11.80
N GLY A 396 -4.66 -18.59 12.96
CA GLY A 396 -3.91 -17.91 14.03
C GLY A 396 -3.46 -16.50 13.66
N LEU A 397 -4.22 -15.81 12.81
CA LEU A 397 -3.98 -14.39 12.50
C LEU A 397 -4.63 -13.49 13.55
N THR A 398 -5.79 -13.89 14.07
CA THR A 398 -6.56 -13.20 15.10
C THR A 398 -6.78 -14.08 16.32
N TYR A 399 -6.77 -13.47 17.52
CA TYR A 399 -7.01 -14.15 18.78
C TYR A 399 -8.07 -13.44 19.60
N ASN A 400 -8.97 -14.22 20.22
CA ASN A 400 -9.91 -13.69 21.20
C ASN A 400 -9.37 -13.94 22.61
N THR A 401 -8.43 -13.09 23.05
CA THR A 401 -7.80 -13.18 24.36
C THR A 401 -7.54 -11.80 24.96
N GLN A 402 -7.54 -11.73 26.29
CA GLN A 402 -7.06 -10.56 27.04
C GLN A 402 -5.62 -10.74 27.55
N ASP A 403 -5.00 -11.88 27.25
CA ASP A 403 -3.62 -12.23 27.56
C ASP A 403 -2.69 -12.00 26.34
N PHE A 404 -1.39 -12.26 26.48
CA PHE A 404 -0.44 -12.36 25.37
C PHE A 404 -0.68 -13.62 24.52
N THR A 405 -0.23 -13.62 23.25
CA THR A 405 -0.41 -14.77 22.33
C THR A 405 0.79 -15.72 22.25
N TYR A 406 2.00 -15.27 22.65
CA TYR A 406 3.26 -16.04 22.66
C TYR A 406 3.49 -16.91 21.41
N ASP A 407 3.21 -16.35 20.24
CA ASP A 407 3.17 -17.06 18.96
C ASP A 407 4.35 -16.77 18.03
N TYR A 408 5.37 -16.04 18.50
CA TYR A 408 6.61 -15.81 17.77
C TYR A 408 7.39 -17.11 17.54
N LYS A 409 7.85 -17.31 16.31
CA LYS A 409 8.57 -18.48 15.82
C LYS A 409 9.83 -18.04 15.09
N GLU A 410 10.97 -18.19 15.75
CA GLU A 410 12.29 -17.79 15.21
C GLU A 410 12.72 -18.55 13.95
N ASN A 411 12.08 -19.67 13.62
CA ASN A 411 12.35 -20.46 12.42
C ASN A 411 11.46 -20.08 11.23
N VAL A 412 10.54 -19.13 11.40
CA VAL A 412 9.72 -18.60 10.31
C VAL A 412 10.44 -17.42 9.67
N ASP A 413 10.58 -17.48 8.35
CA ASP A 413 11.10 -16.38 7.55
C ASP A 413 10.02 -15.29 7.40
N PRO A 414 10.24 -14.07 7.94
CA PRO A 414 9.31 -12.97 7.87
C PRO A 414 9.36 -12.23 6.52
N SER A 415 10.25 -12.61 5.60
CA SER A 415 10.42 -11.90 4.33
C SER A 415 9.11 -11.89 3.55
N VAL A 416 8.69 -10.71 3.12
CA VAL A 416 7.54 -10.54 2.22
C VAL A 416 7.76 -11.36 0.96
N LEU A 417 6.76 -12.15 0.63
CA LEU A 417 6.74 -13.06 -0.51
C LEU A 417 6.53 -12.25 -1.80
N ASN A 418 7.32 -12.56 -2.82
CA ASN A 418 7.24 -11.92 -4.13
C ASN A 418 5.85 -12.13 -4.74
N ASP A 419 5.30 -13.33 -4.56
CA ASP A 419 3.98 -13.76 -5.03
C ASP A 419 2.85 -12.95 -4.38
N HIS A 420 3.04 -12.58 -3.10
CA HIS A 420 2.13 -11.71 -2.36
C HIS A 420 2.23 -10.27 -2.89
N ALA A 421 3.42 -9.66 -2.83
CA ALA A 421 3.61 -8.24 -3.14
C ALA A 421 3.38 -7.88 -4.62
N THR A 422 3.66 -8.81 -5.53
CA THR A 422 3.63 -8.57 -6.97
C THR A 422 2.34 -9.05 -7.64
N ALA A 423 1.58 -9.94 -7.00
CA ALA A 423 0.33 -10.45 -7.55
C ALA A 423 -0.83 -10.44 -6.54
N ALA A 424 -0.82 -11.31 -5.53
CA ALA A 424 -2.02 -11.56 -4.72
C ALA A 424 -2.50 -10.31 -3.97
N PHE A 425 -1.58 -9.54 -3.39
CA PHE A 425 -1.94 -8.33 -2.64
C PHE A 425 -2.26 -7.14 -3.55
N ARG A 426 -2.11 -7.25 -4.86
CA ARG A 426 -2.57 -6.23 -5.82
C ARG A 426 -4.04 -6.38 -6.19
N PHE A 427 -4.76 -7.35 -5.59
CA PHE A 427 -6.19 -7.55 -5.85
C PHE A 427 -6.97 -6.24 -5.66
N PHE A 428 -6.64 -5.44 -4.64
CA PHE A 428 -7.39 -4.21 -4.33
C PHE A 428 -7.22 -3.09 -5.37
N HIS A 429 -6.38 -3.26 -6.40
CA HIS A 429 -6.40 -2.38 -7.56
C HIS A 429 -7.76 -2.38 -8.28
N THR A 430 -8.53 -3.47 -8.22
CA THR A 430 -9.92 -3.51 -8.70
C THR A 430 -10.85 -2.63 -7.86
N ASN A 431 -10.55 -2.45 -6.56
CA ASN A 431 -11.37 -1.69 -5.62
C ASN A 431 -11.17 -0.16 -5.75
N ILE A 432 -10.25 0.30 -6.62
CA ILE A 432 -9.94 1.73 -6.78
C ILE A 432 -11.13 2.46 -7.43
N ALA A 433 -11.65 3.46 -6.73
CA ALA A 433 -12.62 4.39 -7.29
C ALA A 433 -11.95 5.46 -8.16
N GLY A 434 -12.44 5.67 -9.38
CA GLY A 434 -11.89 6.67 -10.30
C GLY A 434 -12.14 8.13 -9.89
N PHE A 435 -13.06 8.37 -8.97
CA PHE A 435 -13.38 9.71 -8.47
C PHE A 435 -13.38 9.74 -6.94
N LEU A 436 -12.77 10.78 -6.37
CA LEU A 436 -12.68 11.00 -4.94
C LEU A 436 -13.70 12.07 -4.54
N ARG A 437 -14.75 11.69 -3.82
CA ARG A 437 -15.80 12.61 -3.40
C ARG A 437 -15.40 13.34 -2.13
N LEU A 438 -15.62 14.65 -2.12
CA LEU A 438 -15.52 15.50 -0.93
C LEU A 438 -16.83 15.43 -0.16
N PHE A 439 -16.74 15.24 1.16
CA PHE A 439 -17.89 15.11 2.06
C PHE A 439 -17.80 16.08 3.23
N ASP A 440 -18.87 16.83 3.46
CA ASP A 440 -19.01 17.68 4.64
C ASP A 440 -19.28 16.85 5.92
N GLU A 441 -19.39 17.55 7.06
CA GLU A 441 -19.64 16.90 8.35
C GLU A 441 -20.98 16.14 8.39
N HIS A 442 -21.97 16.56 7.59
CA HIS A 442 -23.27 15.89 7.45
C HIS A 442 -23.26 14.70 6.48
N ARG A 443 -22.09 14.32 5.96
CA ARG A 443 -21.93 13.26 4.96
C ARG A 443 -22.69 13.55 3.66
N SER A 444 -22.82 14.83 3.32
CA SER A 444 -23.29 15.26 2.01
C SER A 444 -22.10 15.52 1.09
N SER A 445 -22.11 14.90 -0.09
CA SER A 445 -21.09 15.16 -1.11
C SER A 445 -21.50 16.34 -1.97
N TYR A 446 -20.57 17.28 -2.18
CA TYR A 446 -20.80 18.47 -3.00
C TYR A 446 -19.84 18.59 -4.20
N GLU A 447 -18.77 17.81 -4.22
CA GLU A 447 -17.77 17.81 -5.28
C GLU A 447 -17.09 16.43 -5.42
N ALA A 448 -16.57 16.12 -6.61
CA ALA A 448 -15.83 14.91 -6.89
C ALA A 448 -14.57 15.21 -7.72
N LEU A 449 -13.42 14.88 -7.16
CA LEU A 449 -12.11 15.03 -7.79
C LEU A 449 -11.85 13.82 -8.70
N ARG A 450 -11.40 14.06 -9.92
CA ARG A 450 -10.99 12.99 -10.82
C ARG A 450 -9.61 12.47 -10.42
N LEU A 451 -9.49 11.17 -10.12
CA LEU A 451 -8.26 10.60 -9.56
C LEU A 451 -7.03 10.87 -10.45
N SER A 452 -7.17 10.75 -11.78
CA SER A 452 -6.06 10.93 -12.72
C SER A 452 -5.50 12.36 -12.80
N ASP A 453 -6.19 13.37 -12.25
CA ASP A 453 -5.69 14.75 -12.19
C ASP A 453 -4.76 15.00 -10.99
N HIS A 454 -4.78 14.10 -10.00
CA HIS A 454 -4.11 14.28 -8.71
C HIS A 454 -3.03 13.23 -8.40
N PHE A 455 -2.71 12.34 -9.34
CA PHE A 455 -1.56 11.44 -9.14
C PHE A 455 -0.27 12.23 -8.98
N ASN A 456 0.53 11.90 -7.96
CA ASN A 456 1.78 12.59 -7.57
C ASN A 456 1.63 14.10 -7.32
N ARG A 457 0.42 14.62 -7.09
CA ARG A 457 0.12 16.05 -6.95
C ARG A 457 -0.73 16.32 -5.70
N PRO A 458 -0.11 16.34 -4.51
CA PRO A 458 -0.84 16.39 -3.23
C PRO A 458 -1.36 17.78 -2.87
N GLN A 459 -1.09 18.83 -3.68
CA GLN A 459 -1.51 20.21 -3.42
C GLN A 459 -2.99 20.35 -3.06
N ILE A 460 -3.85 19.55 -3.68
CA ILE A 460 -5.30 19.57 -3.45
C ILE A 460 -5.69 19.35 -1.98
N ILE A 461 -4.83 18.72 -1.19
CA ILE A 461 -5.07 18.42 0.23
C ILE A 461 -4.99 19.69 1.09
N GLU A 462 -4.15 20.65 0.71
CA GLU A 462 -3.98 21.91 1.46
C GLU A 462 -5.08 22.93 1.12
N GLU A 463 -5.81 22.71 0.04
CA GLU A 463 -6.85 23.62 -0.45
C GLU A 463 -8.12 23.52 0.40
N GLY A 464 -8.56 24.66 0.96
CA GLY A 464 -9.77 24.73 1.76
C GLY A 464 -9.79 23.68 2.89
N ASN A 465 -10.87 22.91 2.93
CA ASN A 465 -11.12 21.85 3.91
C ASN A 465 -10.88 20.43 3.36
N ASN A 466 -10.23 20.33 2.18
CA ASN A 466 -10.14 19.07 1.44
C ASN A 466 -9.46 17.94 2.21
N PHE A 467 -8.52 18.22 3.11
CA PHE A 467 -7.93 17.20 3.98
C PHE A 467 -9.00 16.43 4.77
N ASP A 468 -9.88 17.14 5.47
CA ASP A 468 -10.96 16.53 6.26
C ASP A 468 -12.09 16.00 5.37
N ASP A 469 -12.41 16.70 4.28
CA ASP A 469 -13.47 16.26 3.36
C ASP A 469 -13.10 14.96 2.64
N LEU A 470 -11.81 14.77 2.32
CA LEU A 470 -11.26 13.50 1.82
C LEU A 470 -11.18 12.44 2.92
N ALA A 471 -10.81 12.81 4.15
CA ALA A 471 -10.80 11.88 5.28
C ALA A 471 -12.21 11.31 5.56
N ARG A 472 -13.23 12.18 5.61
CA ARG A 472 -14.65 11.77 5.67
C ARG A 472 -15.07 10.99 4.43
N GLY A 473 -14.63 11.44 3.26
CA GLY A 473 -14.95 10.81 1.98
C GLY A 473 -14.49 9.37 1.89
N MET A 474 -13.26 9.05 2.33
CA MET A 474 -12.77 7.67 2.37
C MET A 474 -13.67 6.75 3.23
N HIS A 475 -14.26 7.28 4.29
CA HIS A 475 -15.08 6.51 5.24
C HIS A 475 -16.58 6.56 4.91
N THR A 476 -16.97 7.25 3.84
CA THR A 476 -18.38 7.41 3.46
C THR A 476 -18.63 6.90 2.05
N GLN A 477 -17.70 7.14 1.14
CA GLN A 477 -17.74 6.65 -0.22
C GLN A 477 -17.48 5.14 -0.24
N PRO A 478 -18.20 4.36 -1.08
CA PRO A 478 -17.84 2.97 -1.35
C PRO A 478 -16.53 2.87 -2.14
N GLN A 479 -15.78 1.81 -1.87
CA GLN A 479 -14.79 1.31 -2.84
C GLN A 479 -15.51 0.69 -4.05
N GLU A 480 -14.79 0.41 -5.14
CA GLU A 480 -15.33 -0.50 -6.18
C GLU A 480 -15.26 -1.95 -5.69
N SER A 481 -16.08 -2.82 -6.26
CA SER A 481 -16.22 -4.24 -5.86
C SER A 481 -14.97 -5.05 -6.18
N SER A 482 -14.74 -6.12 -5.41
CA SER A 482 -13.70 -7.10 -5.73
C SER A 482 -14.14 -7.99 -6.89
N ASP A 483 -13.80 -7.61 -8.11
CA ASP A 483 -14.16 -8.33 -9.32
C ASP A 483 -13.11 -8.15 -10.45
N LYS A 484 -13.51 -8.40 -11.70
CA LYS A 484 -12.62 -8.28 -12.86
C LYS A 484 -12.58 -6.86 -13.45
N PHE A 485 -13.33 -5.90 -12.91
CA PHE A 485 -13.45 -4.58 -13.49
C PHE A 485 -12.40 -3.62 -12.91
N PHE A 486 -11.83 -2.79 -13.78
CA PHE A 486 -10.80 -1.83 -13.41
C PHE A 486 -11.16 -0.47 -14.01
N THR A 487 -11.22 0.56 -13.17
CA THR A 487 -11.57 1.91 -13.64
C THR A 487 -10.60 2.41 -14.72
N THR A 488 -11.14 3.08 -15.74
CA THR A 488 -10.34 3.75 -16.78
C THR A 488 -9.36 4.77 -16.22
N GLU A 489 -9.59 5.31 -15.02
CA GLU A 489 -8.68 6.24 -14.35
C GLU A 489 -7.31 5.63 -14.03
N ILE A 490 -7.22 4.30 -13.93
CA ILE A 490 -5.95 3.57 -13.73
C ILE A 490 -5.55 2.69 -14.92
N THR A 491 -6.44 2.38 -15.86
CA THR A 491 -6.10 1.57 -17.04
C THR A 491 -5.80 2.40 -18.28
N TRP A 492 -6.30 3.63 -18.37
CA TRP A 492 -6.09 4.54 -19.51
C TRP A 492 -5.40 5.85 -19.11
N PHE A 493 -5.63 6.32 -17.89
CA PHE A 493 -5.25 7.67 -17.44
C PHE A 493 -4.21 7.69 -16.31
N LEU A 494 -3.63 6.54 -15.94
CA LEU A 494 -2.64 6.45 -14.86
C LEU A 494 -1.43 7.34 -15.16
N PHE A 495 -1.07 8.23 -14.24
CA PHE A 495 0.07 9.16 -14.39
C PHE A 495 0.06 9.95 -15.73
N ARG A 496 -1.13 10.31 -16.25
CA ARG A 496 -1.23 11.05 -17.51
C ARG A 496 -0.62 12.45 -17.45
N ASN A 497 -0.46 13.04 -16.27
CA ASN A 497 0.28 14.28 -16.03
C ASN A 497 -0.04 15.40 -17.05
N GLY A 498 -1.34 15.66 -17.24
CA GLY A 498 -1.84 16.67 -18.18
C GLY A 498 -1.94 16.23 -19.66
N ARG A 499 -1.45 15.04 -20.01
CA ARG A 499 -1.65 14.42 -21.34
C ARG A 499 -3.08 13.87 -21.48
N SER A 500 -3.48 13.55 -22.70
CA SER A 500 -4.80 12.94 -23.00
C SER A 500 -4.92 11.52 -22.49
N LEU A 501 -3.84 10.74 -22.56
CA LEU A 501 -3.73 9.36 -22.06
C LEU A 501 -2.50 9.23 -21.16
N GLY A 502 -2.53 8.24 -20.28
CA GLY A 502 -1.46 7.88 -19.36
C GLY A 502 -0.93 6.49 -19.63
N GLN A 503 -0.82 5.70 -18.58
CA GLN A 503 -0.41 4.29 -18.61
C GLN A 503 -1.57 3.39 -18.18
N ASP A 504 -1.31 2.08 -18.17
CA ASP A 504 -2.24 1.04 -17.75
C ASP A 504 -1.67 0.27 -16.55
N LEU A 505 -2.21 0.51 -15.36
CA LEU A 505 -1.77 -0.13 -14.11
C LEU A 505 -1.90 -1.65 -14.19
N ARG A 506 -2.96 -2.16 -14.81
CA ARG A 506 -3.20 -3.60 -14.89
C ARG A 506 -2.23 -4.26 -15.86
N ALA A 507 -1.91 -3.60 -16.98
CA ALA A 507 -0.84 -4.05 -17.86
C ALA A 507 0.53 -4.03 -17.15
N ILE A 508 0.81 -3.02 -16.34
CA ILE A 508 2.03 -2.94 -15.52
C ILE A 508 2.08 -4.08 -14.51
N ASP A 509 0.97 -4.44 -13.84
CA ASP A 509 0.92 -5.57 -12.90
C ASP A 509 1.28 -6.89 -13.58
N ILE A 510 0.72 -7.15 -14.77
CA ILE A 510 0.99 -8.36 -15.56
C ILE A 510 2.45 -8.38 -16.01
N GLN A 511 2.96 -7.26 -16.54
CA GLN A 511 4.34 -7.16 -16.98
C GLN A 511 5.33 -7.29 -15.81
N ARG A 512 4.97 -6.76 -14.63
CA ARG A 512 5.76 -6.90 -13.40
C ARG A 512 5.80 -8.33 -12.89
N ALA A 513 4.69 -9.08 -12.99
CA ALA A 513 4.67 -10.50 -12.67
C ALA A 513 5.63 -11.30 -13.58
N ARG A 514 5.72 -10.96 -14.87
CA ARG A 514 6.67 -11.54 -15.81
C ARG A 514 8.12 -11.17 -15.48
N ASP A 515 8.37 -9.89 -15.19
CA ASP A 515 9.69 -9.39 -14.77
C ASP A 515 10.21 -10.09 -13.51
N HIS A 516 9.32 -10.32 -12.55
CA HIS A 516 9.63 -11.00 -11.29
C HIS A 516 9.68 -12.53 -11.40
N GLY A 517 9.45 -13.08 -12.59
CA GLY A 517 9.46 -14.51 -12.85
C GLY A 517 8.49 -15.26 -11.92
N LEU A 518 7.30 -14.74 -11.67
CA LEU A 518 6.31 -15.47 -10.86
C LEU A 518 5.91 -16.77 -11.58
N ALA A 519 5.62 -17.83 -10.82
CA ALA A 519 5.09 -19.06 -11.40
C ALA A 519 3.71 -18.81 -12.04
N SER A 520 3.23 -19.76 -12.83
CA SER A 520 1.90 -19.62 -13.45
C SER A 520 0.79 -19.75 -12.41
N TYR A 521 -0.38 -19.20 -12.74
CA TYR A 521 -1.60 -19.37 -11.95
C TYR A 521 -1.86 -20.84 -11.63
N ASN A 522 -1.69 -21.74 -12.60
CA ASN A 522 -1.92 -23.17 -12.43
C ASN A 522 -1.00 -23.81 -11.37
N HIS A 523 0.25 -23.33 -11.24
CA HIS A 523 1.16 -23.81 -10.19
C HIS A 523 0.77 -23.29 -8.80
N TYR A 524 0.32 -22.03 -8.68
CA TYR A 524 -0.17 -21.53 -7.37
C TYR A 524 -1.48 -22.19 -6.96
N ARG A 525 -2.38 -22.48 -7.90
CA ARG A 525 -3.58 -23.28 -7.63
C ARG A 525 -3.21 -24.63 -7.03
N GLU A 526 -2.30 -25.36 -7.69
CA GLU A 526 -1.80 -26.65 -7.21
C GLU A 526 -1.13 -26.53 -5.83
N TYR A 527 -0.31 -25.50 -5.62
CA TYR A 527 0.30 -25.21 -4.32
C TYR A 527 -0.75 -24.99 -3.22
N CYS A 528 -1.83 -24.28 -3.54
CA CYS A 528 -2.94 -24.00 -2.64
C CYS A 528 -3.94 -25.17 -2.51
N GLY A 529 -3.61 -26.35 -3.02
CA GLY A 529 -4.41 -27.57 -2.90
C GLY A 529 -5.61 -27.64 -3.85
N LEU A 530 -5.70 -26.74 -4.84
CA LEU A 530 -6.70 -26.80 -5.90
C LEU A 530 -6.25 -27.75 -7.01
N PRO A 531 -7.19 -28.38 -7.75
CA PRO A 531 -6.84 -29.21 -8.91
C PRO A 531 -6.07 -28.41 -9.96
N LYS A 532 -4.99 -29.02 -10.47
CA LYS A 532 -4.25 -28.52 -11.62
C LYS A 532 -5.12 -28.62 -12.87
N ALA A 533 -5.22 -27.53 -13.62
CA ALA A 533 -5.91 -27.49 -14.90
C ALA A 533 -5.05 -28.13 -15.99
N HIS A 534 -5.64 -29.00 -16.80
CA HIS A 534 -5.02 -29.59 -17.99
C HIS A 534 -5.57 -28.99 -19.30
N SER A 535 -6.73 -28.34 -19.21
CA SER A 535 -7.41 -27.61 -20.26
C SER A 535 -7.94 -26.28 -19.72
N PHE A 536 -8.33 -25.34 -20.58
CA PHE A 536 -8.90 -24.07 -20.10
C PHE A 536 -10.26 -24.29 -19.41
N GLU A 537 -11.03 -25.28 -19.87
CA GLU A 537 -12.32 -25.66 -19.30
C GLU A 537 -12.22 -26.07 -17.83
N ASP A 538 -11.07 -26.59 -17.39
CA ASP A 538 -10.85 -26.96 -15.99
C ASP A 538 -10.83 -25.74 -15.06
N PHE A 539 -10.57 -24.53 -15.58
CA PHE A 539 -10.68 -23.29 -14.79
C PHE A 539 -12.12 -22.88 -14.51
N ALA A 540 -13.12 -23.48 -15.15
CA ALA A 540 -14.54 -23.18 -14.92
C ALA A 540 -15.05 -23.60 -13.53
N ASP A 541 -14.20 -24.27 -12.73
CA ASP A 541 -14.47 -24.55 -11.32
C ASP A 541 -14.48 -23.30 -10.44
N LEU A 542 -13.71 -22.27 -10.83
CA LEU A 542 -13.52 -21.03 -10.07
C LEU A 542 -13.67 -19.77 -10.93
N ILE A 543 -13.53 -19.84 -12.25
CA ILE A 543 -13.57 -18.68 -13.15
C ILE A 543 -14.84 -18.73 -14.01
N ASP A 544 -15.47 -17.57 -14.22
CA ASP A 544 -16.68 -17.48 -15.04
C ASP A 544 -16.44 -17.95 -16.50
N PRO A 545 -17.42 -18.60 -17.16
CA PRO A 545 -17.22 -19.19 -18.49
C PRO A 545 -16.79 -18.20 -19.58
N GLU A 546 -17.20 -16.93 -19.50
CA GLU A 546 -16.80 -15.90 -20.46
C GLU A 546 -15.30 -15.59 -20.32
N SER A 547 -14.83 -15.43 -19.09
CA SER A 547 -13.41 -15.22 -18.78
C SER A 547 -12.57 -16.45 -19.16
N VAL A 548 -13.06 -17.68 -18.92
CA VAL A 548 -12.39 -18.91 -19.38
C VAL A 548 -12.23 -18.93 -20.90
N GLN A 549 -13.29 -18.57 -21.64
CA GLN A 549 -13.22 -18.48 -23.10
C GLN A 549 -12.19 -17.44 -23.56
N LYS A 550 -12.17 -16.26 -22.93
CA LYS A 550 -11.17 -15.22 -23.23
C LYS A 550 -9.74 -15.69 -22.92
N LEU A 551 -9.53 -16.40 -21.82
CA LEU A 551 -8.24 -17.01 -21.49
C LEU A 551 -7.79 -17.98 -22.59
N SER A 552 -8.68 -18.84 -23.10
CA SER A 552 -8.36 -19.77 -24.20
C SER A 552 -8.00 -19.09 -25.52
N TYR A 553 -8.47 -17.85 -25.73
CA TYR A 553 -8.10 -17.03 -26.88
C TYR A 553 -6.76 -16.31 -26.67
N LEU A 554 -6.46 -15.92 -25.43
CA LEU A 554 -5.29 -15.11 -25.08
C LEU A 554 -4.04 -15.93 -24.78
N TYR A 555 -4.18 -17.19 -24.39
CA TYR A 555 -3.07 -18.05 -23.98
C TYR A 555 -3.07 -19.36 -24.77
N HIS A 556 -1.89 -19.92 -25.00
CA HIS A 556 -1.75 -21.20 -25.71
C HIS A 556 -1.99 -22.42 -24.80
N HIS A 557 -1.74 -22.28 -23.49
CA HIS A 557 -1.88 -23.35 -22.52
C HIS A 557 -2.25 -22.81 -21.12
N PRO A 558 -2.97 -23.57 -20.26
CA PRO A 558 -3.27 -23.15 -18.89
C PRO A 558 -2.04 -22.76 -18.04
N ASP A 559 -0.88 -23.38 -18.29
CA ASP A 559 0.40 -23.05 -17.62
C ASP A 559 1.05 -21.73 -18.10
N ASP A 560 0.47 -21.08 -19.10
CA ASP A 560 0.90 -19.76 -19.56
C ASP A 560 0.18 -18.62 -18.82
N VAL A 561 -0.96 -18.89 -18.19
CA VAL A 561 -1.75 -17.87 -17.47
C VAL A 561 -0.94 -17.36 -16.28
N GLU A 562 -0.63 -16.06 -16.26
CA GLU A 562 0.10 -15.44 -15.15
C GLU A 562 -0.72 -15.50 -13.87
N PHE A 563 -0.03 -15.64 -12.73
CA PHE A 563 -0.67 -15.72 -11.43
C PHE A 563 -1.61 -14.54 -11.14
N THR A 564 -1.14 -13.31 -11.40
CA THR A 564 -1.96 -12.11 -11.20
C THR A 564 -3.22 -12.11 -12.08
N VAL A 565 -3.18 -12.70 -13.27
CA VAL A 565 -4.33 -12.75 -14.19
C VAL A 565 -5.35 -13.76 -13.70
N GLY A 566 -4.94 -15.01 -13.52
CA GLY A 566 -5.85 -16.09 -13.14
C GLY A 566 -6.46 -15.87 -11.75
N GLY A 567 -5.66 -15.45 -10.77
CA GLY A 567 -6.15 -15.22 -9.40
C GLY A 567 -7.15 -14.06 -9.30
N SER A 568 -7.04 -13.03 -10.15
CA SER A 568 -8.02 -11.93 -10.21
C SER A 568 -9.36 -12.32 -10.86
N LEU A 569 -9.42 -13.44 -11.56
CA LEU A 569 -10.64 -13.91 -12.24
C LEU A 569 -11.42 -14.95 -11.43
N GLU A 570 -10.86 -15.41 -10.31
CA GLU A 570 -11.53 -16.35 -9.43
C GLU A 570 -12.77 -15.72 -8.78
N ALA A 571 -13.83 -16.51 -8.67
CA ALA A 571 -14.98 -16.17 -7.86
C ALA A 571 -14.57 -15.97 -6.39
N ILE A 572 -15.07 -14.90 -5.79
CA ILE A 572 -14.76 -14.53 -4.41
C ILE A 572 -15.30 -15.60 -3.44
N VAL A 573 -14.47 -15.99 -2.48
CA VAL A 573 -14.88 -16.91 -1.41
C VAL A 573 -15.94 -16.22 -0.54
N PRO A 574 -17.09 -16.86 -0.24
CA PRO A 574 -18.13 -16.22 0.57
C PRO A 574 -17.60 -15.69 1.91
N GLY A 575 -17.85 -14.41 2.18
CA GLY A 575 -17.39 -13.74 3.40
C GLY A 575 -15.96 -13.19 3.35
N THR A 576 -15.29 -13.26 2.19
CA THR A 576 -13.97 -12.66 1.92
C THR A 576 -14.10 -11.64 0.79
N LEU A 577 -12.97 -11.02 0.38
CA LEU A 577 -12.86 -10.15 -0.79
C LEU A 577 -11.90 -10.69 -1.86
N VAL A 578 -11.51 -11.97 -1.76
CA VAL A 578 -10.54 -12.60 -2.65
C VAL A 578 -10.95 -14.02 -3.03
N GLY A 579 -10.52 -14.47 -4.21
CA GLY A 579 -10.62 -15.86 -4.63
C GLY A 579 -9.73 -16.80 -3.80
N PRO A 580 -9.95 -18.12 -3.87
CA PRO A 580 -9.27 -19.11 -3.03
C PRO A 580 -7.73 -19.12 -3.18
N THR A 581 -7.18 -18.89 -4.37
CA THR A 581 -5.72 -18.90 -4.54
C THR A 581 -5.11 -17.65 -3.89
N PHE A 582 -5.69 -16.46 -4.10
CA PHE A 582 -5.24 -15.26 -3.41
C PHE A 582 -5.47 -15.34 -1.89
N LEU A 583 -6.58 -15.93 -1.43
CA LEU A 583 -6.84 -16.18 -0.01
C LEU A 583 -5.71 -17.00 0.63
N CYS A 584 -5.29 -18.09 -0.01
CA CYS A 584 -4.18 -18.94 0.42
C CYS A 584 -2.86 -18.15 0.55
N ILE A 585 -2.46 -17.42 -0.50
CA ILE A 585 -1.18 -16.69 -0.51
C ILE A 585 -1.17 -15.51 0.48
N ILE A 586 -2.27 -14.76 0.58
CA ILE A 586 -2.36 -13.63 1.52
C ILE A 586 -2.39 -14.14 2.97
N THR A 587 -3.11 -15.25 3.24
CA THR A 587 -3.12 -15.88 4.57
C THR A 587 -1.71 -16.31 4.99
N GLU A 588 -0.96 -16.95 4.09
CA GLU A 588 0.42 -17.37 4.37
C GLU A 588 1.34 -16.17 4.64
N GLN A 589 1.21 -15.08 3.87
CA GLN A 589 2.00 -13.88 4.13
C GLN A 589 1.72 -13.29 5.51
N PHE A 590 0.46 -13.05 5.87
CA PHE A 590 0.15 -12.43 7.16
C PHE A 590 0.43 -13.36 8.34
N TYR A 591 0.34 -14.67 8.14
CA TYR A 591 0.84 -15.62 9.13
C TYR A 591 2.33 -15.38 9.41
N ARG A 592 3.16 -15.32 8.36
CA ARG A 592 4.61 -15.05 8.48
C ARG A 592 4.93 -13.70 9.08
N THR A 593 4.23 -12.64 8.64
CA THR A 593 4.42 -11.28 9.14
C THR A 593 4.14 -11.18 10.64
N ARG A 594 3.17 -11.95 11.15
CA ARG A 594 2.87 -12.00 12.59
C ARG A 594 3.88 -12.85 13.35
N VAL A 595 3.97 -14.14 13.02
CA VAL A 595 4.73 -15.09 13.84
C VAL A 595 6.23 -14.97 13.64
N GLY A 596 6.70 -14.41 12.52
CA GLY A 596 8.11 -14.12 12.27
C GLY A 596 8.60 -12.82 12.91
N ASP A 597 7.73 -12.05 13.56
CA ASP A 597 8.06 -10.75 14.15
C ASP A 597 8.16 -10.82 15.68
N ARG A 598 9.39 -10.76 16.21
CA ARG A 598 9.67 -10.79 17.65
C ARG A 598 9.03 -9.61 18.40
N PHE A 599 8.76 -8.51 17.70
CA PHE A 599 8.22 -7.27 18.25
C PHE A 599 6.72 -7.09 17.97
N PHE A 600 6.03 -8.10 17.42
CA PHE A 600 4.58 -8.04 17.20
C PHE A 600 3.85 -7.68 18.51
N PHE A 601 2.88 -6.76 18.45
CA PHE A 601 2.41 -6.05 19.65
C PHE A 601 1.80 -6.94 20.75
N GLU A 602 1.19 -8.07 20.38
CA GLU A 602 0.57 -9.03 21.33
C GLU A 602 1.54 -10.05 21.90
N ASN A 603 2.80 -10.01 21.47
CA ASN A 603 3.78 -10.99 21.89
C ASN A 603 4.34 -10.64 23.27
N GLY A 604 4.39 -11.63 24.16
CA GLY A 604 4.90 -11.49 25.53
C GLY A 604 6.40 -11.72 25.67
N VAL A 605 7.18 -11.57 24.59
CA VAL A 605 8.64 -11.78 24.63
C VAL A 605 9.30 -10.83 25.63
N LYS A 606 10.16 -11.40 26.48
CA LYS A 606 10.86 -10.67 27.53
C LYS A 606 11.67 -9.51 26.93
N ASP A 607 11.68 -8.38 27.63
CA ASP A 607 12.45 -7.16 27.31
C ASP A 607 12.01 -6.38 26.05
N THR A 608 11.16 -6.96 25.18
CA THR A 608 10.59 -6.27 24.00
C THR A 608 9.09 -6.08 24.03
N SER A 609 8.36 -6.87 24.81
CA SER A 609 6.91 -6.79 24.93
C SER A 609 6.41 -5.46 25.51
N PHE A 610 5.14 -5.16 25.25
CA PHE A 610 4.36 -4.24 26.08
C PHE A 610 3.96 -4.93 27.38
N THR A 611 3.53 -4.17 28.39
CA THR A 611 2.81 -4.78 29.52
C THR A 611 1.43 -5.24 29.08
N LEU A 612 0.79 -6.12 29.84
CA LEU A 612 -0.53 -6.63 29.45
C LEU A 612 -1.60 -5.54 29.44
N GLU A 613 -1.51 -4.58 30.36
CA GLU A 613 -2.37 -3.40 30.40
C GLU A 613 -2.21 -2.54 29.13
N GLN A 614 -0.96 -2.34 28.69
CA GLN A 614 -0.65 -1.62 27.45
C GLN A 614 -1.23 -2.31 26.21
N VAL A 615 -1.07 -3.64 26.08
CA VAL A 615 -1.67 -4.42 24.97
C VAL A 615 -3.20 -4.26 24.94
N ASN A 616 -3.84 -4.34 26.11
CA ASN A 616 -5.29 -4.23 26.21
C ASN A 616 -5.83 -2.83 25.91
N GLU A 617 -5.04 -1.77 26.11
CA GLU A 617 -5.39 -0.42 25.64
C GLU A 617 -5.23 -0.30 24.11
N ILE A 618 -4.14 -0.84 23.53
CA ILE A 618 -3.93 -0.84 22.06
C ILE A 618 -5.08 -1.56 21.33
N ARG A 619 -5.57 -2.68 21.87
CA ARG A 619 -6.70 -3.45 21.31
C ARG A 619 -8.01 -2.65 21.21
N ARG A 620 -8.13 -1.50 21.89
CA ARG A 620 -9.32 -0.63 21.82
C ARG A 620 -9.26 0.39 20.69
N GLY A 621 -8.09 0.58 20.08
CA GLY A 621 -7.92 1.47 18.95
C GLY A 621 -8.74 1.03 17.74
N SER A 622 -9.04 1.97 16.85
CA SER A 622 -9.71 1.69 15.58
C SER A 622 -9.29 2.68 14.51
N ILE A 623 -9.52 2.35 13.24
CA ILE A 623 -9.29 3.28 12.13
C ILE A 623 -10.11 4.57 12.28
N SER A 624 -11.33 4.46 12.80
CA SER A 624 -12.20 5.61 13.07
C SER A 624 -11.63 6.49 14.18
N ARG A 625 -11.03 5.89 15.21
CA ARG A 625 -10.38 6.61 16.30
C ARG A 625 -9.17 7.39 15.81
N LEU A 626 -8.33 6.78 14.97
CA LEU A 626 -7.18 7.44 14.35
C LEU A 626 -7.58 8.76 13.68
N ILE A 627 -8.71 8.78 12.97
CA ILE A 627 -9.19 9.99 12.27
C ILE A 627 -9.76 11.00 13.24
N CYS A 628 -10.59 10.56 14.19
CA CYS A 628 -11.15 11.45 15.19
C CYS A 628 -10.09 12.15 16.05
N ASP A 629 -8.91 11.53 16.26
CA ASP A 629 -7.81 12.12 17.02
C ASP A 629 -6.88 13.03 16.20
N ASN A 630 -6.80 12.83 14.88
CA ASN A 630 -5.73 13.43 14.06
C ASN A 630 -6.21 14.23 12.85
N ALA A 631 -7.51 14.22 12.54
CA ALA A 631 -8.08 15.14 11.56
C ALA A 631 -8.18 16.58 12.12
N ASP A 632 -8.40 17.58 11.25
CA ASP A 632 -8.44 18.98 11.70
C ASP A 632 -9.77 19.32 12.40
N ASP A 633 -10.91 18.89 11.84
CA ASP A 633 -12.27 19.16 12.31
C ASP A 633 -13.26 18.00 12.05
N VAL A 634 -12.84 16.74 12.23
CA VAL A 634 -13.75 15.59 12.20
C VAL A 634 -14.31 15.33 13.61
N LYS A 635 -15.60 15.62 13.81
CA LYS A 635 -16.26 15.54 15.13
C LYS A 635 -17.08 14.27 15.32
N SER A 636 -17.42 13.61 14.24
CA SER A 636 -18.26 12.42 14.24
C SER A 636 -17.78 11.43 13.19
N MET A 637 -17.86 10.14 13.52
CA MET A 637 -17.49 9.01 12.66
C MET A 637 -18.37 7.80 13.00
N GLN A 638 -18.52 6.88 12.07
CA GLN A 638 -19.09 5.56 12.38
C GLN A 638 -18.05 4.72 13.16
N PRO A 639 -18.47 3.85 14.10
CA PRO A 639 -17.52 3.03 14.86
C PRO A 639 -16.65 2.12 13.99
N ARG A 640 -17.21 1.48 12.96
CA ARG A 640 -16.47 0.60 12.04
C ARG A 640 -16.16 1.36 10.75
N GLY A 641 -14.98 1.98 10.68
CA GLY A 641 -14.64 2.93 9.62
C GLY A 641 -14.48 2.33 8.22
N PHE A 642 -14.16 1.03 8.14
CA PHE A 642 -14.11 0.29 6.89
C PHE A 642 -15.49 -0.15 6.36
N GLU A 643 -16.54 -0.06 7.18
CA GLU A 643 -17.91 -0.44 6.81
C GLU A 643 -18.76 0.78 6.45
N GLN A 644 -19.64 0.61 5.46
CA GLN A 644 -20.63 1.61 5.07
C GLN A 644 -21.50 2.02 6.27
N ILE A 645 -21.94 3.29 6.25
CA ILE A 645 -22.87 3.82 7.26
C ILE A 645 -24.20 3.08 7.15
N SER A 646 -24.71 2.61 8.28
CA SER A 646 -25.97 1.87 8.35
C SER A 646 -26.63 2.05 9.72
N GLN A 647 -27.79 1.41 9.94
CA GLN A 647 -28.45 1.42 11.24
C GLN A 647 -27.58 0.75 12.33
N ASP A 648 -26.78 -0.25 11.96
CA ASP A 648 -25.87 -0.97 12.87
C ASP A 648 -24.44 -0.38 12.88
N ASN A 649 -24.19 0.66 12.09
CA ASN A 649 -22.95 1.41 12.02
C ASN A 649 -23.24 2.92 11.82
N PRO A 650 -24.01 3.55 12.74
CA PRO A 650 -24.41 4.95 12.56
C PRO A 650 -23.21 5.87 12.80
N VAL A 651 -23.24 7.05 12.20
CA VAL A 651 -22.30 8.12 12.54
C VAL A 651 -22.60 8.61 13.96
N VAL A 652 -21.60 8.56 14.83
CA VAL A 652 -21.69 8.97 16.24
C VAL A 652 -20.64 10.04 16.55
N PRO A 653 -20.84 10.88 17.57
CA PRO A 653 -19.79 11.77 18.06
C PRO A 653 -18.51 10.99 18.38
N CYS A 654 -17.35 11.55 18.02
CA CYS A 654 -16.05 10.94 18.27
C CYS A 654 -15.80 10.65 19.76
N SER A 655 -16.48 11.32 20.69
CA SER A 655 -16.41 11.02 22.13
C SER A 655 -17.00 9.67 22.52
N LEU A 656 -17.81 9.05 21.66
CA LEU A 656 -18.38 7.71 21.87
C LEU A 656 -17.54 6.59 21.23
N ILE A 657 -16.53 6.94 20.43
CA ILE A 657 -15.60 5.98 19.84
C ILE A 657 -14.46 5.73 20.84
N PRO A 658 -14.22 4.47 21.27
CA PRO A 658 -13.19 4.15 22.25
C PRO A 658 -11.82 4.72 21.88
N ALA A 659 -11.16 5.33 22.86
CA ALA A 659 -9.80 5.85 22.75
C ALA A 659 -8.87 5.03 23.65
N PRO A 660 -7.71 4.57 23.15
CA PRO A 660 -6.68 3.96 23.99
C PRO A 660 -6.21 4.92 25.09
N SER A 661 -6.12 4.44 26.33
CA SER A 661 -5.52 5.21 27.42
C SER A 661 -4.00 5.03 27.45
N LEU A 662 -3.24 6.13 27.57
CA LEU A 662 -1.80 6.08 27.74
C LEU A 662 -1.34 5.99 29.21
N GLU A 663 -2.27 5.95 30.17
CA GLU A 663 -1.91 5.84 31.59
C GLU A 663 -1.03 4.61 31.93
N PRO A 664 -1.18 3.43 31.29
CA PRO A 664 -0.27 2.30 31.50
C PRO A 664 1.19 2.54 31.05
N TRP A 665 1.51 3.65 30.40
CA TRP A 665 2.89 4.07 30.08
C TRP A 665 3.49 5.02 31.12
N ARG A 666 2.73 5.43 32.14
CA ARG A 666 3.23 6.30 33.20
C ARG A 666 4.27 5.58 34.07
N GLU A 667 5.46 6.16 34.20
CA GLU A 667 6.50 5.72 35.11
C GLU A 667 6.51 6.60 36.37
N ILE A 668 6.33 5.98 37.54
CA ILE A 668 6.46 6.68 38.83
C ILE A 668 7.95 6.80 39.17
N ARG A 669 8.44 8.01 39.45
CA ARG A 669 9.81 8.22 39.94
C ARG A 669 10.02 7.43 41.25
N GLN A 670 10.99 6.53 41.25
CA GLN A 670 11.57 6.00 42.50
C GLN A 670 12.27 7.15 43.23
N GLY A 671 11.52 7.84 44.10
CA GLY A 671 11.94 9.05 44.80
C GLY A 671 10.78 9.79 45.48
N GLU A 672 9.55 9.57 45.02
CA GLU A 672 8.33 10.04 45.70
C GLU A 672 7.69 8.92 46.53
N HIS A 673 8.49 8.24 47.36
CA HIS A 673 7.93 7.68 48.58
C HIS A 673 7.70 8.85 49.54
N THR A 674 6.55 9.52 49.41
CA THR A 674 5.99 10.21 50.57
C THR A 674 5.75 9.13 51.63
N ALA A 675 6.46 9.29 52.74
CA ALA A 675 6.30 8.45 53.92
C ALA A 675 4.84 8.49 54.38
N SER A 676 4.06 7.50 53.98
CA SER A 676 2.94 7.02 54.76
C SER A 676 3.16 5.53 54.96
N GLN A 677 3.99 5.22 55.96
CA GLN A 677 3.92 3.90 56.57
C GLN A 677 2.46 3.68 57.02
N PRO A 678 1.78 2.63 56.56
CA PRO A 678 0.64 2.13 57.32
C PRO A 678 1.22 1.64 58.64
N GLN A 679 0.80 2.24 59.75
CA GLN A 679 1.05 1.66 61.07
C GLN A 679 0.55 0.21 61.03
N ALA A 680 1.47 -0.73 61.22
CA ALA A 680 1.13 -2.10 61.52
C ALA A 680 0.33 -2.10 62.82
N VAL A 681 -0.98 -2.31 62.70
CA VAL A 681 -1.80 -2.70 63.83
C VAL A 681 -1.55 -4.19 64.01
N ASP A 682 -0.82 -4.54 65.06
CA ASP A 682 -0.69 -5.91 65.55
C ASP A 682 -2.09 -6.47 65.80
N HIS A 683 -2.54 -7.36 64.90
CA HIS A 683 -3.59 -8.30 65.21
C HIS A 683 -2.94 -9.65 65.49
N GLU A 684 -2.75 -9.94 66.78
CA GLU A 684 -2.54 -11.29 67.30
C GLU A 684 -3.72 -12.18 66.84
N PHE A 685 -3.50 -12.96 65.79
CA PHE A 685 -4.35 -14.11 65.48
C PHE A 685 -3.84 -15.32 66.25
N THR A 686 -4.46 -15.56 67.40
CA THR A 686 -4.41 -16.83 68.12
C THR A 686 -5.17 -17.89 67.31
N PHE A 687 -4.48 -18.95 66.89
CA PHE A 687 -5.10 -20.14 66.33
C PHE A 687 -5.57 -21.07 67.47
N PRO A 688 -6.87 -21.41 67.57
CA PRO A 688 -7.29 -22.56 68.36
C PRO A 688 -7.40 -23.79 67.46
N PHE A 689 -6.64 -24.82 67.82
CA PHE A 689 -7.01 -26.23 67.82
C PHE A 689 -7.76 -26.81 66.61
N PHE A 690 -7.09 -27.76 65.93
CA PHE A 690 -7.71 -29.06 65.65
C PHE A 690 -6.66 -30.19 65.83
N PHE A 691 -6.95 -31.08 66.79
CA PHE A 691 -6.32 -32.40 66.93
C PHE A 691 -7.42 -33.46 66.79
N LYS A 692 -7.04 -34.58 66.16
CA LYS A 692 -7.69 -35.91 66.08
C LYS A 692 -8.87 -35.99 65.10
N LYS A 693 -8.81 -36.86 64.08
CA LYS A 693 -8.53 -38.30 64.13
C LYS A 693 -7.67 -38.79 62.97
#